data_AF-A0AAU7CC13-F1
#
_entry.id   AF-A0AAU7CC13-F1
#
_cell.length_a   1.000
_cell.length_b   1.000
_cell.length_c   1.000
_cell.angle_alpha   90.00
_cell.angle_beta   90.00
_cell.angle_gamma   90.00
#
_symmetry.space_group_name_H-M   'P 1'
#
loop_
_entity.id
_entity.type
_entity.pdbx_description
1 polymer ?
#
loop_
_entity_poly.entity_id
_entity_poly.type
_entity_poly.pdbx_seq_one_letter_code
_entity_poly.pdbx_strand_id
1 'polypeptide(L)'
;MSQNRLRSPFARDRHRRAVALPLQVEAMERRQLLATIIVTTALDENNPADLTISLREAISLTNGTLAVADLNPLVQSQVIGTPSTSAQDSIEFAIPGIGLQTIFPTSALPAITHPVNINGYGQSGAAANVPENTDIDRAMLTVRIDGSLAGAAVNGLTINSRNSVVSGLEIVNFQGHGIEISGANSEGNWLFGNFIGTSTDPTNGRNFPTGLSNGQSGLYITSSNNRVGGNNPGLRNVIAGNQVGVTISGAGGTGNLLQNNYILDNVNQGVLVSSSNNTIGEALVGGGNIISGNGTQGVKVTGGPDVQGNLIVGNDIGTDMGVGTGATKRPKGLDPRPNGAEGILIENSPNNTIGSLIAAGKNVIAANQADGVLIQGAAATGNRLLNNWIGFNISNNLESLFIPNNFDGIHIKSANTLIGDGSVAGINVVANNRKHGIRLDGPGATGTQIRGNIIGLNPGGGSDFGNTLDGIHVEDAANNLIGGTNPGDRNTISGNNNGIVILNTGTFGPGAAAGNIIQGNFIGTGTDGVSDLGNAVDGIILRNAPRNTIGGDVSGAGNVIAGDNRGVRISGPGALGNLVQGNFIGTDQTGTAVIHNKIDGIIITDGASSNTIGGARPSAGNTIAFNVGNGIRVESGSDNVLLSNSIYSNTQLGINLVGGIEDPFGVTANSPGGPHVGANRLQNYPILTAVAPSGNSTFVQGTFSGTPNTSFTVQFFSSLAKELSGFGQGKTLLGTSTLMTDASGNATFALNVPVAVPSGQFVTATATDPTGNTSEFSNSMPSVPVTIQFGSPTFSIGEGAASATITITRSGGIGGAVAVSFATGGGTATAGSDYTPSSGSIFFNPGETIKTVTIPIADDQLLEANETIFLTLTNPTNGATLGSPDTAVLTIVDNEQSAVQFNAATFSVNERAGTATITVTRNSGVGTLTVGYLTSNGTAQAGTNYTSASGQLTFSAGQTTRTFTVPILNDNLASGDKVVNLTLVNPSQGILGAPSTAVLTIQDSGVVTPGGPTPNPNPGNPPTNPSPNPNRNQPGPLVRDFHLVVGTGGVTGILLTFSEPLDPVRARNVASYGFVVASAGSDGYLGTPDDFSVPLASATYNPASLQVLLTPATPLRLNSFTQLVINGNPSGTVGVTNANGDLLDGDSNGVNGGAYSAVFGAGNRFFYSDRNGDRVSLRLSQGGLMELRRGVDGEAHQLRLVQTVAGRSVLKGSVKRARTGDGRTSIGDLSGTAGVKIRLNRSIRVAKLSATSLQTPRGPYSL
;
A
#
# COMPACT_ATOMS: atom_id res chain seq x y z
N MET A 1 -5.23 -30.64 -23.83
CA MET A 1 -5.22 -32.12 -23.90
C MET A 1 -4.29 -32.58 -22.78
N SER A 2 -4.52 -33.65 -22.01
CA SER A 2 -5.61 -34.65 -21.97
C SER A 2 -6.50 -34.46 -20.73
N GLN A 3 -7.70 -35.06 -20.73
CA GLN A 3 -8.61 -35.02 -19.57
C GLN A 3 -8.48 -36.30 -18.75
N ASN A 4 -8.48 -36.19 -17.43
CA ASN A 4 -8.90 -37.28 -16.54
C ASN A 4 -9.75 -36.70 -15.40
N ARG A 5 -11.08 -36.74 -15.56
CA ARG A 5 -12.03 -36.33 -14.52
C ARG A 5 -12.56 -37.56 -13.79
N LEU A 6 -12.08 -37.79 -12.56
CA LEU A 6 -12.80 -38.62 -11.60
C LEU A 6 -14.11 -37.89 -11.25
N ARG A 7 -15.25 -38.58 -11.44
CA ARG A 7 -16.58 -38.05 -11.14
C ARG A 7 -16.99 -38.43 -9.72
N SER A 8 -17.45 -37.47 -8.93
CA SER A 8 -18.13 -37.75 -7.65
C SER A 8 -19.57 -38.25 -7.89
N PRO A 9 -20.09 -39.21 -7.10
CA PRO A 9 -21.42 -39.77 -7.27
C PRO A 9 -22.48 -39.12 -6.34
N PHE A 10 -22.48 -37.79 -6.18
CA PHE A 10 -23.47 -37.09 -5.34
C PHE A 10 -23.91 -35.75 -5.95
N ALA A 11 -24.63 -35.79 -7.09
CA ALA A 11 -25.41 -34.66 -7.59
C ALA A 11 -26.37 -35.07 -8.73
N ARG A 12 -27.56 -35.61 -8.38
CA ARG A 12 -28.84 -35.45 -9.09
C ARG A 12 -29.88 -36.42 -8.53
N ASP A 13 -30.75 -35.94 -7.66
CA ASP A 13 -32.16 -36.32 -7.80
C ASP A 13 -33.12 -35.19 -7.41
N ARG A 14 -33.41 -34.34 -8.40
CA ARG A 14 -34.60 -33.51 -8.47
C ARG A 14 -34.96 -33.35 -9.95
N HIS A 15 -35.76 -34.27 -10.48
CA HIS A 15 -36.95 -33.92 -11.28
C HIS A 15 -37.78 -35.15 -11.66
N ARG A 16 -39.08 -35.05 -11.37
CA ARG A 16 -40.23 -35.79 -11.94
C ARG A 16 -39.88 -36.78 -13.08
N ARG A 17 -40.07 -38.07 -12.81
CA ARG A 17 -40.44 -39.06 -13.85
C ARG A 17 -41.61 -39.91 -13.39
N ALA A 18 -42.81 -39.44 -13.68
CA ALA A 18 -43.90 -40.35 -13.98
C ALA A 18 -43.57 -41.02 -15.33
N VAL A 19 -43.30 -42.32 -15.32
CA VAL A 19 -43.22 -43.15 -16.52
C VAL A 19 -44.11 -44.36 -16.26
N ALA A 20 -45.16 -44.49 -17.06
CA ALA A 20 -46.01 -45.67 -17.04
C ALA A 20 -45.24 -46.87 -17.58
N LEU A 21 -45.37 -48.02 -16.91
CA LEU A 21 -45.05 -49.34 -17.45
C LEU A 21 -46.35 -50.14 -17.57
N PRO A 22 -46.46 -51.05 -18.57
CA PRO A 22 -47.73 -51.53 -19.07
C PRO A 22 -48.43 -52.53 -18.15
N LEU A 23 -49.75 -52.65 -18.32
CA LEU A 23 -50.57 -53.65 -17.63
C LEU A 23 -50.10 -55.07 -18.00
N GLN A 24 -49.76 -55.86 -16.97
CA GLN A 24 -50.20 -57.25 -16.92
C GLN A 24 -50.97 -57.45 -15.62
N VAL A 25 -52.29 -57.56 -15.77
CA VAL A 25 -53.23 -57.91 -14.71
C VAL A 25 -53.47 -59.41 -14.83
N GLU A 26 -53.08 -60.18 -13.82
CA GLU A 26 -53.75 -61.43 -13.37
C GLU A 26 -53.04 -62.10 -12.18
N ALA A 27 -52.89 -61.36 -11.07
CA ALA A 27 -52.79 -61.91 -9.71
C ALA A 27 -53.01 -60.78 -8.70
N MET A 28 -54.23 -60.62 -8.19
CA MET A 28 -54.48 -59.74 -7.04
C MET A 28 -53.99 -60.42 -5.75
N GLU A 29 -52.72 -60.24 -5.42
CA GLU A 29 -52.35 -60.25 -4.01
C GLU A 29 -53.01 -59.05 -3.34
N ARG A 30 -53.77 -59.31 -2.26
CA ARG A 30 -54.47 -58.27 -1.52
C ARG A 30 -53.42 -57.33 -0.92
N ARG A 31 -53.45 -56.04 -1.29
CA ARG A 31 -52.79 -55.02 -0.46
C ARG A 31 -53.45 -55.08 0.92
N GLN A 32 -52.76 -55.64 1.91
CA GLN A 32 -53.10 -55.39 3.30
C GLN A 32 -53.09 -53.88 3.51
N LEU A 33 -54.15 -53.34 4.13
CA LEU A 33 -54.04 -52.03 4.74
C LEU A 33 -53.05 -52.16 5.90
N LEU A 34 -52.04 -51.30 5.91
CA LEU A 34 -51.13 -51.11 7.05
C LEU A 34 -51.97 -50.92 8.31
N ALA A 35 -51.62 -51.61 9.39
CA ALA A 35 -52.40 -51.50 10.61
C ALA A 35 -52.19 -50.12 11.25
N THR A 36 -53.25 -49.58 11.84
CA THR A 36 -53.17 -48.48 12.80
C THR A 36 -53.67 -49.02 14.14
N ILE A 37 -52.77 -49.12 15.12
CA ILE A 37 -53.10 -49.52 16.48
C ILE A 37 -53.23 -48.23 17.31
N ILE A 38 -54.39 -48.05 17.96
CA ILE A 38 -54.66 -46.88 18.79
C ILE A 38 -54.41 -47.25 20.27
N VAL A 39 -53.43 -46.61 20.89
CA VAL A 39 -53.16 -46.72 22.34
C VAL A 39 -54.19 -45.87 23.09
N THR A 40 -54.93 -46.49 24.03
CA THR A 40 -56.05 -45.84 24.73
C THR A 40 -55.90 -45.80 26.25
N THR A 41 -54.77 -46.26 26.81
CA THR A 41 -54.47 -46.17 28.24
C THR A 41 -53.08 -45.59 28.49
N ALA A 42 -52.91 -44.97 29.65
CA ALA A 42 -51.62 -44.56 30.20
C ALA A 42 -50.96 -45.68 31.05
N LEU A 43 -51.65 -46.79 31.29
CA LEU A 43 -51.12 -47.92 32.05
C LEU A 43 -50.19 -48.78 31.17
N ASP A 44 -49.08 -49.24 31.76
CA ASP A 44 -48.21 -50.26 31.17
C ASP A 44 -48.73 -51.67 31.54
N GLU A 45 -49.90 -52.00 31.01
CA GLU A 45 -50.52 -53.33 31.14
C GLU A 45 -50.08 -54.28 30.02
N ASN A 46 -50.03 -55.57 30.35
CA ASN A 46 -49.69 -56.68 29.45
C ASN A 46 -50.75 -57.78 29.59
N ASN A 47 -52.00 -57.39 29.42
CA ASN A 47 -53.16 -58.21 29.70
C ASN A 47 -54.21 -57.95 28.61
N PRO A 48 -54.16 -58.68 27.49
CA PRO A 48 -54.98 -58.39 26.31
C PRO A 48 -56.49 -58.58 26.56
N ALA A 49 -56.90 -59.08 27.73
CA ALA A 49 -58.29 -59.16 28.16
C ALA A 49 -58.89 -57.81 28.63
N ASP A 50 -58.07 -56.77 28.85
CA ASP A 50 -58.53 -55.47 29.35
C ASP A 50 -59.34 -54.66 28.30
N LEU A 51 -59.98 -53.59 28.76
CA LEU A 51 -60.86 -52.72 27.94
C LEU A 51 -60.13 -51.56 27.28
N THR A 52 -58.80 -51.62 27.25
CA THR A 52 -57.87 -50.65 26.67
C THR A 52 -56.71 -51.35 25.98
N ILE A 53 -56.03 -50.66 25.06
CA ILE A 53 -54.76 -51.13 24.48
C ILE A 53 -53.61 -50.27 25.04
N SER A 54 -52.62 -50.92 25.64
CA SER A 54 -51.40 -50.28 26.13
C SER A 54 -50.36 -50.06 25.03
N LEU A 55 -49.36 -49.20 25.28
CA LEU A 55 -48.23 -49.03 24.35
C LEU A 55 -47.42 -50.33 24.19
N ARG A 56 -47.29 -51.13 25.26
CA ARG A 56 -46.62 -52.44 25.25
C ARG A 56 -47.35 -53.43 24.35
N GLU A 57 -48.68 -53.45 24.42
CA GLU A 57 -49.52 -54.31 23.58
C GLU A 57 -49.50 -53.83 22.12
N ALA A 58 -49.52 -52.52 21.86
CA ALA A 58 -49.39 -51.96 20.52
C ALA A 58 -48.04 -52.31 19.86
N ILE A 59 -46.93 -52.24 20.59
CA ILE A 59 -45.62 -52.70 20.10
C ILE A 59 -45.63 -54.23 19.92
N SER A 60 -46.31 -54.99 20.78
CA SER A 60 -46.41 -56.45 20.65
C SER A 60 -47.25 -56.90 19.44
N LEU A 61 -48.31 -56.16 19.10
CA LEU A 61 -49.15 -56.38 17.92
C LEU A 61 -48.39 -56.12 16.62
N THR A 62 -47.67 -54.99 16.55
CA THR A 62 -46.82 -54.65 15.39
C THR A 62 -45.61 -55.58 15.26
N ASN A 63 -45.07 -56.07 16.38
CA ASN A 63 -44.06 -57.12 16.40
C ASN A 63 -44.60 -58.50 15.95
N GLY A 64 -45.91 -58.73 15.94
CA GLY A 64 -46.52 -60.04 15.73
C GLY A 64 -46.33 -61.02 16.91
N THR A 65 -45.93 -60.52 18.09
CA THR A 65 -45.80 -61.32 19.32
C THR A 65 -47.10 -61.38 20.15
N LEU A 66 -48.10 -60.58 19.78
CA LEU A 66 -49.48 -60.63 20.25
C LEU A 66 -50.39 -60.62 19.01
N ALA A 67 -51.44 -61.46 18.96
CA ALA A 67 -52.39 -61.44 17.85
C ALA A 67 -53.62 -60.58 18.19
N VAL A 68 -54.22 -59.95 17.17
CA VAL A 68 -55.47 -59.16 17.34
C VAL A 68 -56.60 -60.01 17.91
N ALA A 69 -56.63 -61.31 17.61
CA ALA A 69 -57.64 -62.24 18.12
C ALA A 69 -57.52 -62.51 19.63
N ASP A 70 -56.35 -62.26 20.23
CA ASP A 70 -56.12 -62.44 21.68
C ASP A 70 -56.61 -61.23 22.49
N LEU A 71 -56.80 -60.07 21.83
CA LEU A 71 -57.39 -58.88 22.45
C LEU A 71 -58.87 -59.08 22.78
N ASN A 72 -59.34 -58.40 23.83
CA ASN A 72 -60.75 -58.30 24.17
C ASN A 72 -61.58 -57.88 22.94
N PRO A 73 -62.66 -58.59 22.57
CA PRO A 73 -63.46 -58.28 21.38
C PRO A 73 -64.00 -56.83 21.34
N LEU A 74 -64.12 -56.16 22.49
CA LEU A 74 -64.54 -54.75 22.57
C LEU A 74 -63.44 -53.76 22.13
N VAL A 75 -62.15 -54.13 22.21
CA VAL A 75 -61.02 -53.26 21.82
C VAL A 75 -60.40 -53.63 20.47
N GLN A 76 -60.75 -54.79 19.89
CA GLN A 76 -60.25 -55.18 18.55
C GLN A 76 -60.53 -54.12 17.46
N SER A 77 -61.57 -53.30 17.62
CA SER A 77 -61.90 -52.17 16.73
C SER A 77 -60.91 -51.00 16.78
N GLN A 78 -60.04 -50.95 17.80
CA GLN A 78 -58.93 -49.99 17.93
C GLN A 78 -57.69 -50.42 17.11
N VAL A 79 -57.70 -51.63 16.51
CA VAL A 79 -56.74 -52.09 15.51
C VAL A 79 -57.39 -52.00 14.12
N ILE A 80 -57.06 -50.95 13.38
CA ILE A 80 -57.61 -50.70 12.04
C ILE A 80 -56.67 -51.30 11.00
N GLY A 81 -57.07 -52.37 10.33
CA GLY A 81 -56.25 -53.07 9.33
C GLY A 81 -55.81 -54.46 9.79
N THR A 82 -54.66 -54.94 9.31
CA THR A 82 -54.08 -56.21 9.77
C THR A 82 -52.59 -56.01 10.02
N PRO A 83 -52.10 -56.19 11.26
CA PRO A 83 -50.70 -55.97 11.58
C PRO A 83 -49.76 -56.74 10.65
N SER A 84 -48.70 -56.08 10.21
CA SER A 84 -47.76 -56.57 9.20
C SER A 84 -46.36 -56.73 9.77
N THR A 85 -45.86 -57.96 9.75
CA THR A 85 -44.46 -58.28 10.09
C THR A 85 -43.48 -57.92 8.96
N SER A 86 -43.83 -57.00 8.05
CA SER A 86 -43.01 -56.68 6.87
C SER A 86 -43.19 -55.26 6.31
N ALA A 87 -44.32 -54.62 6.60
CA ALA A 87 -44.63 -53.25 6.20
C ALA A 87 -44.73 -52.34 7.43
N GLN A 88 -44.69 -51.02 7.21
CA GLN A 88 -44.70 -50.04 8.30
C GLN A 88 -46.13 -49.82 8.83
N ASP A 89 -46.47 -50.46 9.94
CA ASP A 89 -47.71 -50.17 10.69
C ASP A 89 -47.60 -48.84 11.45
N SER A 90 -48.72 -48.27 11.91
CA SER A 90 -48.77 -47.05 12.72
C SER A 90 -49.25 -47.34 14.14
N ILE A 91 -48.62 -46.71 15.13
CA ILE A 91 -49.07 -46.62 16.51
C ILE A 91 -49.45 -45.15 16.76
N GLU A 92 -50.74 -44.93 17.00
CA GLU A 92 -51.34 -43.63 17.30
C GLU A 92 -51.84 -43.62 18.74
N PHE A 93 -52.05 -42.43 19.31
CA PHE A 93 -52.48 -42.29 20.71
C PHE A 93 -53.84 -41.59 20.79
N ALA A 94 -54.75 -42.16 21.58
CA ALA A 94 -56.05 -41.58 21.92
C ALA A 94 -56.38 -41.82 23.41
N ILE A 95 -55.38 -41.59 24.28
CA ILE A 95 -55.51 -41.77 25.73
C ILE A 95 -56.52 -40.72 26.28
N PRO A 96 -57.58 -41.13 26.99
CA PRO A 96 -58.60 -40.20 27.49
C PRO A 96 -58.05 -39.21 28.54
N GLY A 97 -58.13 -37.92 28.24
CA GLY A 97 -57.72 -36.86 29.17
C GLY A 97 -57.54 -35.51 28.48
N ILE A 98 -57.16 -34.49 29.27
CA ILE A 98 -56.65 -33.22 28.77
C ILE A 98 -55.23 -33.02 29.29
N GLY A 99 -54.39 -32.32 28.50
CA GLY A 99 -52.98 -32.12 28.84
C GLY A 99 -52.12 -33.36 28.63
N LEU A 100 -50.99 -33.42 29.34
CA LEU A 100 -49.96 -34.43 29.16
C LEU A 100 -50.37 -35.79 29.72
N GLN A 101 -50.48 -36.79 28.84
CA GLN A 101 -50.74 -38.18 29.19
C GLN A 101 -49.39 -38.88 29.43
N THR A 102 -49.16 -39.38 30.65
CA THR A 102 -47.88 -39.99 31.05
C THR A 102 -48.03 -41.50 31.21
N ILE A 103 -47.38 -42.25 30.33
CA ILE A 103 -47.22 -43.70 30.42
C ILE A 103 -46.04 -44.01 31.34
N PHE A 104 -46.23 -44.89 32.31
CA PHE A 104 -45.18 -45.33 33.23
C PHE A 104 -44.85 -46.82 33.00
N PRO A 105 -43.84 -47.17 32.18
CA PRO A 105 -43.42 -48.55 32.06
C PRO A 105 -42.95 -49.13 33.39
N THR A 106 -43.42 -50.33 33.71
CA THR A 106 -43.07 -51.10 34.93
C THR A 106 -41.90 -52.06 34.70
N SER A 107 -41.53 -52.24 33.42
CA SER A 107 -40.40 -53.02 32.93
C SER A 107 -40.04 -52.52 31.53
N ALA A 108 -38.93 -53.00 30.95
CA ALA A 108 -38.57 -52.67 29.57
C ALA A 108 -39.74 -52.90 28.59
N LEU A 109 -40.04 -51.88 27.78
CA LEU A 109 -40.98 -52.03 26.67
C LEU A 109 -40.40 -53.04 25.65
N PRO A 110 -41.25 -53.78 24.91
CA PRO A 110 -40.77 -54.73 23.92
C PRO A 110 -39.91 -54.01 22.86
N ALA A 111 -38.80 -54.61 22.45
CA ALA A 111 -38.00 -54.06 21.36
C ALA A 111 -38.81 -54.06 20.06
N ILE A 112 -38.74 -52.98 19.30
CA ILE A 112 -39.44 -52.81 18.02
C ILE A 112 -38.66 -53.60 16.96
N THR A 113 -39.18 -54.75 16.56
CA THR A 113 -38.52 -55.71 15.64
C THR A 113 -39.03 -55.66 14.21
N HIS A 114 -40.20 -55.05 13.99
CA HIS A 114 -40.76 -54.76 12.66
C HIS A 114 -40.86 -53.24 12.42
N PRO A 115 -40.95 -52.78 11.15
CA PRO A 115 -41.06 -51.35 10.84
C PRO A 115 -42.36 -50.77 11.42
N VAL A 116 -42.27 -49.65 12.13
CA VAL A 116 -43.45 -48.98 12.73
C VAL A 116 -43.31 -47.47 12.72
N ASN A 117 -44.42 -46.76 12.59
CA ASN A 117 -44.53 -45.31 12.80
C ASN A 117 -45.19 -45.05 14.16
N ILE A 118 -44.44 -44.61 15.17
CA ILE A 118 -44.98 -44.19 16.47
C ILE A 118 -45.19 -42.68 16.45
N ASN A 119 -46.45 -42.25 16.53
CA ASN A 119 -46.86 -40.87 16.30
C ASN A 119 -47.58 -40.27 17.52
N GLY A 120 -46.82 -39.66 18.42
CA GLY A 120 -47.35 -38.90 19.56
C GLY A 120 -48.16 -37.65 19.15
N TYR A 121 -47.96 -37.13 17.93
CA TYR A 121 -48.79 -36.01 17.42
C TYR A 121 -50.22 -36.43 17.06
N GLY A 122 -50.55 -37.72 17.06
CA GLY A 122 -51.93 -38.21 16.97
C GLY A 122 -52.78 -37.90 18.21
N GLN A 123 -52.13 -37.73 19.38
CA GLN A 123 -52.84 -37.44 20.64
C GLN A 123 -53.47 -36.05 20.62
N SER A 124 -54.73 -35.96 21.02
CA SER A 124 -55.46 -34.69 21.13
C SER A 124 -54.69 -33.65 21.94
N GLY A 125 -54.56 -32.44 21.39
CA GLY A 125 -53.83 -31.33 22.00
C GLY A 125 -52.32 -31.29 21.70
N ALA A 126 -51.76 -32.29 21.01
CA ALA A 126 -50.39 -32.22 20.51
C ALA A 126 -50.26 -31.22 19.36
N ALA A 127 -49.12 -30.53 19.28
CA ALA A 127 -48.77 -29.62 18.20
C ALA A 127 -47.26 -29.62 17.95
N ALA A 128 -46.85 -29.76 16.69
CA ALA A 128 -45.46 -29.57 16.29
C ALA A 128 -45.07 -28.08 16.28
N ASN A 129 -43.77 -27.78 16.32
CA ASN A 129 -43.26 -26.43 16.13
C ASN A 129 -43.71 -25.84 14.77
N VAL A 130 -44.33 -24.66 14.80
CA VAL A 130 -44.71 -23.92 13.59
C VAL A 130 -43.59 -22.99 13.09
N PRO A 131 -43.48 -22.69 11.77
CA PRO A 131 -42.40 -21.87 11.20
C PRO A 131 -42.45 -20.36 11.51
N GLU A 132 -43.14 -19.92 12.56
CA GLU A 132 -43.24 -18.49 12.88
C GLU A 132 -41.88 -17.91 13.33
N ASN A 133 -41.74 -16.58 13.24
CA ASN A 133 -40.48 -15.84 13.40
C ASN A 133 -39.90 -15.80 14.83
N THR A 134 -40.36 -16.69 15.71
CA THR A 134 -40.04 -16.72 17.13
C THR A 134 -38.96 -17.77 17.39
N ASP A 135 -37.81 -17.36 17.92
CA ASP A 135 -36.67 -18.21 18.29
C ASP A 135 -36.95 -19.11 19.53
N ILE A 136 -38.19 -19.58 19.72
CA ILE A 136 -38.61 -20.47 20.81
C ILE A 136 -39.33 -21.68 20.22
N ASP A 137 -38.97 -22.87 20.70
CA ASP A 137 -39.81 -24.05 20.47
C ASP A 137 -41.15 -23.83 21.18
N ARG A 138 -42.23 -24.08 20.44
CA ARG A 138 -43.63 -23.98 20.88
C ARG A 138 -44.37 -25.31 20.66
N ALA A 139 -43.62 -26.39 20.40
CA ALA A 139 -44.15 -27.73 20.37
C ALA A 139 -44.88 -28.01 21.69
N MET A 140 -46.10 -28.52 21.57
CA MET A 140 -46.88 -29.03 22.69
C MET A 140 -46.92 -30.54 22.51
N LEU A 141 -46.23 -31.27 23.38
CA LEU A 141 -46.32 -32.73 23.39
C LEU A 141 -47.31 -33.14 24.48
N THR A 142 -48.19 -34.09 24.15
CA THR A 142 -49.23 -34.58 25.07
C THR A 142 -49.10 -36.07 25.37
N VAL A 143 -48.01 -36.71 24.93
CA VAL A 143 -47.64 -38.08 25.30
C VAL A 143 -46.23 -38.08 25.89
N ARG A 144 -46.12 -38.56 27.14
CA ARG A 144 -44.85 -38.83 27.83
C ARG A 144 -44.72 -40.33 28.10
N ILE A 145 -43.52 -40.86 27.93
CA ILE A 145 -43.09 -42.15 28.45
C ILE A 145 -42.08 -41.86 29.57
N ASP A 146 -42.42 -42.20 30.81
CA ASP A 146 -41.63 -41.91 32.00
C ASP A 146 -41.07 -43.21 32.62
N GLY A 147 -39.75 -43.37 32.52
CA GLY A 147 -39.02 -44.57 32.93
C GLY A 147 -38.78 -44.74 34.42
N SER A 148 -39.30 -43.85 35.27
CA SER A 148 -39.05 -43.86 36.72
C SER A 148 -39.44 -45.17 37.43
N LEU A 149 -40.37 -45.95 36.86
CA LEU A 149 -40.79 -47.27 37.35
C LEU A 149 -40.23 -48.46 36.54
N ALA A 150 -39.48 -48.22 35.47
CA ALA A 150 -39.14 -49.24 34.47
C ALA A 150 -38.00 -50.18 34.91
N GLY A 151 -37.20 -49.76 35.90
CA GLY A 151 -36.08 -50.53 36.45
C GLY A 151 -34.70 -50.04 36.01
N ALA A 152 -33.65 -50.66 36.56
CA ALA A 152 -32.27 -50.28 36.30
C ALA A 152 -31.80 -50.67 34.89
N ALA A 153 -31.01 -49.81 34.26
CA ALA A 153 -30.47 -49.97 32.89
C ALA A 153 -31.52 -50.20 31.78
N VAL A 154 -32.81 -49.92 32.05
CA VAL A 154 -33.87 -50.02 31.05
C VAL A 154 -33.88 -48.79 30.15
N ASN A 155 -33.97 -49.03 28.83
CA ASN A 155 -34.10 -47.99 27.80
C ASN A 155 -35.57 -47.62 27.59
N GLY A 156 -35.84 -46.39 27.14
CA GLY A 156 -37.20 -45.92 26.84
C GLY A 156 -37.83 -46.63 25.66
N LEU A 157 -37.20 -46.54 24.49
CA LEU A 157 -37.55 -47.34 23.31
C LEU A 157 -36.29 -48.02 22.77
N THR A 158 -36.42 -49.27 22.29
CA THR A 158 -35.34 -50.01 21.63
C THR A 158 -35.78 -50.40 20.23
N ILE A 159 -35.11 -49.86 19.21
CA ILE A 159 -35.45 -50.03 17.79
C ILE A 159 -34.48 -51.03 17.15
N ASN A 160 -34.99 -52.24 16.94
CA ASN A 160 -34.30 -53.38 16.33
C ASN A 160 -34.80 -53.67 14.90
N SER A 161 -35.38 -52.65 14.26
CA SER A 161 -36.04 -52.74 12.96
C SER A 161 -35.63 -51.61 12.01
N ARG A 162 -35.83 -51.86 10.70
CA ARG A 162 -35.53 -50.88 9.64
C ARG A 162 -36.69 -49.93 9.43
N ASN A 163 -36.39 -48.71 8.97
CA ASN A 163 -37.37 -47.74 8.51
C ASN A 163 -38.52 -47.43 9.52
N SER A 164 -38.29 -47.57 10.82
CA SER A 164 -39.23 -47.10 11.83
C SER A 164 -39.13 -45.59 12.02
N VAL A 165 -40.26 -44.99 12.37
CA VAL A 165 -40.41 -43.56 12.61
C VAL A 165 -40.88 -43.36 14.04
N VAL A 166 -40.29 -42.40 14.75
CA VAL A 166 -40.73 -42.02 16.10
C VAL A 166 -40.85 -40.51 16.16
N SER A 167 -42.03 -40.01 16.54
CA SER A 167 -42.30 -38.57 16.60
C SER A 167 -43.27 -38.16 17.69
N GLY A 168 -43.12 -36.93 18.19
CA GLY A 168 -44.08 -36.29 19.09
C GLY A 168 -44.13 -36.85 20.53
N LEU A 169 -43.08 -37.52 21.00
CA LEU A 169 -43.01 -38.11 22.35
C LEU A 169 -42.08 -37.33 23.29
N GLU A 170 -42.46 -37.22 24.56
CA GLU A 170 -41.52 -36.97 25.66
C GLU A 170 -40.99 -38.32 26.18
N ILE A 171 -39.68 -38.51 26.32
CA ILE A 171 -39.06 -39.75 26.82
C ILE A 171 -38.04 -39.41 27.91
N VAL A 172 -38.38 -39.72 29.16
CA VAL A 172 -37.73 -39.15 30.36
C VAL A 172 -37.53 -40.20 31.45
N ASN A 173 -36.64 -39.93 32.41
CA ASN A 173 -36.46 -40.71 33.65
C ASN A 173 -36.05 -42.19 33.49
N PHE A 174 -35.60 -42.64 32.32
CA PHE A 174 -35.06 -43.99 32.15
C PHE A 174 -33.65 -44.10 32.73
N GLN A 175 -33.31 -45.20 33.40
CA GLN A 175 -31.93 -45.40 33.90
C GLN A 175 -30.94 -45.80 32.79
N GLY A 176 -31.43 -46.33 31.67
CA GLY A 176 -30.65 -46.57 30.45
C GLY A 176 -30.69 -45.37 29.48
N HIS A 177 -30.74 -45.67 28.19
CA HIS A 177 -30.91 -44.70 27.11
C HIS A 177 -32.35 -44.21 26.98
N GLY A 178 -32.56 -43.00 26.48
CA GLY A 178 -33.89 -42.53 26.09
C GLY A 178 -34.43 -43.36 24.91
N ILE A 179 -33.69 -43.38 23.80
CA ILE A 179 -33.93 -44.31 22.68
C ILE A 179 -32.61 -45.01 22.32
N GLU A 180 -32.67 -46.32 22.14
CA GLU A 180 -31.63 -47.13 21.50
C GLU A 180 -32.06 -47.50 20.08
N ILE A 181 -31.15 -47.40 19.10
CA ILE A 181 -31.27 -47.99 17.77
C ILE A 181 -30.09 -48.95 17.58
N SER A 182 -30.35 -50.25 17.65
CA SER A 182 -29.30 -51.27 17.63
C SER A 182 -29.74 -52.56 16.93
N GLY A 183 -28.76 -53.41 16.61
CA GLY A 183 -28.98 -54.64 15.83
C GLY A 183 -28.78 -54.47 14.32
N ALA A 184 -28.54 -55.60 13.66
CA ALA A 184 -28.06 -55.65 12.27
C ALA A 184 -29.10 -55.27 11.20
N ASN A 185 -30.38 -55.17 11.56
CA ASN A 185 -31.48 -54.85 10.64
C ASN A 185 -32.08 -53.47 10.91
N SER A 186 -31.38 -52.59 11.64
CA SER A 186 -31.95 -51.37 12.22
C SER A 186 -31.58 -50.11 11.47
N GLU A 187 -31.56 -50.18 10.14
CA GLU A 187 -31.16 -49.07 9.26
C GLU A 187 -32.34 -48.17 8.83
N GLY A 188 -32.04 -46.92 8.48
CA GLY A 188 -33.02 -46.01 7.86
C GLY A 188 -34.11 -45.48 8.80
N ASN A 189 -33.95 -45.61 10.12
CA ASN A 189 -34.93 -45.09 11.09
C ASN A 189 -34.93 -43.56 11.13
N TRP A 190 -36.07 -42.95 11.40
CA TRP A 190 -36.22 -41.49 11.44
C TRP A 190 -36.91 -41.00 12.72
N LEU A 191 -36.17 -40.27 13.54
CA LEU A 191 -36.64 -39.70 14.81
C LEU A 191 -36.78 -38.18 14.66
N PHE A 192 -37.96 -37.60 14.86
CA PHE A 192 -38.18 -36.15 14.74
C PHE A 192 -39.26 -35.62 15.70
N GLY A 193 -39.15 -34.36 16.14
CA GLY A 193 -40.18 -33.75 17.00
C GLY A 193 -40.27 -34.28 18.44
N ASN A 194 -39.31 -35.10 18.90
CA ASN A 194 -39.31 -35.70 20.23
C ASN A 194 -38.56 -34.86 21.25
N PHE A 195 -38.93 -34.97 22.53
CA PHE A 195 -38.24 -34.38 23.68
C PHE A 195 -37.63 -35.50 24.53
N ILE A 196 -36.30 -35.58 24.62
CA ILE A 196 -35.60 -36.74 25.17
C ILE A 196 -34.69 -36.32 26.33
N GLY A 197 -35.01 -36.80 27.54
CA GLY A 197 -34.41 -36.38 28.82
C GLY A 197 -34.97 -35.04 29.33
N THR A 198 -36.01 -34.52 28.68
CA THR A 198 -36.60 -33.21 28.92
C THR A 198 -38.08 -33.19 28.53
N SER A 199 -38.77 -32.08 28.78
CA SER A 199 -40.20 -31.89 28.54
C SER A 199 -40.52 -30.50 27.99
N THR A 200 -41.65 -30.41 27.29
CA THR A 200 -42.32 -29.19 26.91
C THR A 200 -42.88 -28.46 28.14
N ASP A 201 -42.14 -27.47 28.68
CA ASP A 201 -42.68 -26.48 29.63
C ASP A 201 -43.20 -25.24 28.88
N PRO A 202 -44.51 -25.10 28.64
CA PRO A 202 -45.08 -23.92 27.99
C PRO A 202 -45.15 -22.68 28.89
N THR A 203 -44.74 -22.77 30.16
CA THR A 203 -44.96 -21.73 31.19
C THR A 203 -43.70 -20.95 31.59
N ASN A 204 -42.50 -21.55 31.55
CA ASN A 204 -41.25 -20.90 32.01
C ASN A 204 -40.25 -20.51 30.89
N GLY A 205 -40.62 -20.61 29.61
CA GLY A 205 -39.69 -20.36 28.50
C GLY A 205 -38.59 -21.42 28.43
N ARG A 206 -37.39 -21.06 27.93
CA ARG A 206 -36.32 -22.02 27.60
C ARG A 206 -35.48 -22.54 28.79
N ASN A 207 -36.05 -22.55 29.98
CA ASN A 207 -35.50 -23.29 31.12
C ASN A 207 -36.12 -24.68 31.13
N PHE A 208 -35.46 -25.64 30.47
CA PHE A 208 -35.91 -27.03 30.46
C PHE A 208 -35.96 -27.60 31.88
N PRO A 209 -37.00 -28.39 32.25
CA PRO A 209 -37.13 -28.91 33.61
C PRO A 209 -35.92 -29.75 34.04
N THR A 210 -35.28 -29.37 35.13
CA THR A 210 -34.20 -30.17 35.73
C THR A 210 -34.79 -31.40 36.43
N GLY A 211 -34.16 -32.57 36.26
CA GLY A 211 -34.61 -33.82 36.89
C GLY A 211 -35.55 -34.71 36.07
N LEU A 212 -35.60 -34.53 34.73
CA LEU A 212 -36.27 -35.45 33.79
C LEU A 212 -35.29 -36.29 32.93
N SER A 213 -34.02 -36.30 33.32
CA SER A 213 -32.91 -36.86 32.56
C SER A 213 -32.96 -38.38 32.44
N ASN A 214 -32.47 -38.91 31.30
CA ASN A 214 -32.15 -40.34 31.20
C ASN A 214 -30.71 -40.61 31.72
N GLY A 215 -30.50 -41.79 32.28
CA GLY A 215 -29.29 -42.19 33.00
C GLY A 215 -28.08 -42.51 32.13
N GLN A 216 -28.27 -42.63 30.81
CA GLN A 216 -27.21 -42.79 29.81
C GLN A 216 -27.39 -41.78 28.67
N SER A 217 -27.10 -42.13 27.41
CA SER A 217 -27.31 -41.24 26.27
C SER A 217 -28.80 -41.02 26.01
N GLY A 218 -29.21 -39.80 25.63
CA GLY A 218 -30.58 -39.53 25.18
C GLY A 218 -30.94 -40.38 23.96
N LEU A 219 -30.04 -40.43 22.98
CA LEU A 219 -30.12 -41.33 21.82
C LEU A 219 -28.81 -42.11 21.64
N TYR A 220 -28.91 -43.43 21.49
CA TYR A 220 -27.77 -44.33 21.24
C TYR A 220 -27.98 -45.08 19.93
N ILE A 221 -27.04 -44.94 18.98
CA ILE A 221 -27.13 -45.50 17.63
C ILE A 221 -25.94 -46.41 17.36
N THR A 222 -26.20 -47.64 16.95
CA THR A 222 -25.18 -48.61 16.49
C THR A 222 -25.41 -49.15 15.08
N SER A 223 -26.45 -48.66 14.41
CA SER A 223 -26.85 -49.04 13.05
C SER A 223 -26.68 -47.88 12.04
N SER A 224 -26.89 -48.18 10.76
CA SER A 224 -26.54 -47.29 9.65
C SER A 224 -27.70 -46.46 9.11
N ASN A 225 -27.38 -45.34 8.46
CA ASN A 225 -28.30 -44.53 7.66
C ASN A 225 -29.54 -43.98 8.42
N ASN A 226 -29.48 -43.87 9.76
CA ASN A 226 -30.58 -43.30 10.54
C ASN A 226 -30.56 -41.77 10.49
N ARG A 227 -31.75 -41.17 10.60
CA ARG A 227 -31.95 -39.72 10.58
C ARG A 227 -32.51 -39.23 11.91
N VAL A 228 -31.93 -38.18 12.44
CA VAL A 228 -32.34 -37.54 13.69
C VAL A 228 -32.63 -36.08 13.38
N GLY A 229 -33.90 -35.70 13.50
CA GLY A 229 -34.40 -34.36 13.22
C GLY A 229 -34.80 -34.15 11.75
N GLY A 230 -34.86 -32.90 11.30
CA GLY A 230 -35.23 -32.58 9.92
C GLY A 230 -35.19 -31.09 9.58
N ASN A 231 -35.21 -30.77 8.28
CA ASN A 231 -34.92 -29.45 7.70
C ASN A 231 -35.95 -28.32 7.96
N ASN A 232 -36.81 -28.45 8.96
CA ASN A 232 -37.69 -27.38 9.41
C ASN A 232 -37.96 -27.49 10.92
N PRO A 233 -38.38 -26.39 11.61
CA PRO A 233 -38.58 -26.40 13.06
C PRO A 233 -39.54 -27.50 13.58
N GLY A 234 -40.56 -27.87 12.81
CA GLY A 234 -41.53 -28.92 13.15
C GLY A 234 -40.95 -30.33 13.24
N LEU A 235 -39.73 -30.54 12.71
CA LEU A 235 -39.02 -31.81 12.75
C LEU A 235 -37.88 -31.85 13.79
N ARG A 236 -37.68 -30.77 14.56
CA ARG A 236 -36.61 -30.67 15.57
C ARG A 236 -36.86 -31.61 16.74
N ASN A 237 -35.88 -32.43 17.11
CA ASN A 237 -35.85 -33.03 18.45
C ASN A 237 -35.18 -32.07 19.44
N VAL A 238 -35.59 -32.12 20.70
CA VAL A 238 -34.88 -31.53 21.83
C VAL A 238 -34.33 -32.65 22.69
N ILE A 239 -33.01 -32.73 22.83
CA ILE A 239 -32.30 -33.80 23.52
C ILE A 239 -31.44 -33.16 24.61
N ALA A 240 -31.89 -33.25 25.86
CA ALA A 240 -31.29 -32.49 26.95
C ALA A 240 -31.24 -33.22 28.30
N GLY A 241 -30.31 -32.82 29.16
CA GLY A 241 -30.16 -33.32 30.53
C GLY A 241 -29.59 -34.74 30.69
N ASN A 242 -29.38 -35.47 29.58
CA ASN A 242 -28.90 -36.86 29.60
C ASN A 242 -27.40 -36.93 29.95
N GLN A 243 -26.82 -38.13 30.16
CA GLN A 243 -25.36 -38.25 30.34
C GLN A 243 -24.58 -37.82 29.10
N VAL A 244 -25.10 -38.15 27.91
CA VAL A 244 -24.63 -37.69 26.60
C VAL A 244 -25.88 -37.39 25.78
N GLY A 245 -25.88 -36.35 24.95
CA GLY A 245 -27.05 -36.06 24.10
C GLY A 245 -27.30 -37.19 23.10
N VAL A 246 -26.39 -37.35 22.13
CA VAL A 246 -26.44 -38.44 21.14
C VAL A 246 -25.11 -39.18 21.07
N THR A 247 -25.16 -40.51 21.03
CA THR A 247 -23.99 -41.38 20.80
C THR A 247 -24.17 -42.19 19.53
N ILE A 248 -23.15 -42.20 18.65
CA ILE A 248 -23.11 -43.00 17.42
C ILE A 248 -21.85 -43.87 17.46
N SER A 249 -22.00 -45.19 17.57
CA SER A 249 -20.89 -46.09 17.91
C SER A 249 -20.95 -47.43 17.17
N GLY A 250 -19.85 -48.19 17.23
CA GLY A 250 -19.75 -49.51 16.60
C GLY A 250 -19.63 -49.47 15.08
N ALA A 251 -19.23 -50.59 14.48
CA ALA A 251 -18.96 -50.69 13.05
C ALA A 251 -20.22 -50.47 12.16
N GLY A 252 -21.41 -50.74 12.70
CA GLY A 252 -22.69 -50.49 12.01
C GLY A 252 -23.12 -49.02 12.04
N GLY A 253 -22.58 -48.20 12.94
CA GLY A 253 -22.98 -46.80 13.18
C GLY A 253 -22.56 -45.82 12.09
N THR A 254 -22.74 -46.13 10.80
CA THR A 254 -22.23 -45.33 9.67
C THR A 254 -23.33 -44.68 8.83
N GLY A 255 -23.06 -43.52 8.24
CA GLY A 255 -24.01 -42.82 7.37
C GLY A 255 -25.18 -42.15 8.10
N ASN A 256 -25.13 -42.02 9.43
CA ASN A 256 -26.19 -41.39 10.22
C ASN A 256 -26.17 -39.87 10.04
N LEU A 257 -27.35 -39.24 10.08
CA LEU A 257 -27.55 -37.81 9.84
C LEU A 257 -28.33 -37.15 10.99
N LEU A 258 -27.67 -36.29 11.76
CA LEU A 258 -28.29 -35.46 12.79
C LEU A 258 -28.50 -34.04 12.25
N GLN A 259 -29.73 -33.56 12.09
CA GLN A 259 -29.99 -32.23 11.52
C GLN A 259 -31.08 -31.45 12.26
N ASN A 260 -30.84 -30.16 12.54
CA ASN A 260 -31.77 -29.23 13.20
C ASN A 260 -32.37 -29.78 14.52
N ASN A 261 -31.54 -30.45 15.32
CA ASN A 261 -31.85 -30.80 16.70
C ASN A 261 -31.32 -29.74 17.65
N TYR A 262 -31.95 -29.59 18.81
CA TYR A 262 -31.36 -28.91 19.96
C TYR A 262 -30.79 -29.98 20.89
N ILE A 263 -29.48 -29.93 21.13
CA ILE A 263 -28.73 -30.91 21.92
C ILE A 263 -28.06 -30.14 23.07
N LEU A 264 -28.76 -30.08 24.21
CA LEU A 264 -28.56 -29.05 25.22
C LEU A 264 -28.29 -29.62 26.61
N ASP A 265 -27.44 -28.95 27.39
CA ASP A 265 -27.40 -29.11 28.85
C ASP A 265 -27.20 -30.59 29.33
N ASN A 266 -26.50 -31.42 28.54
CA ASN A 266 -26.17 -32.82 28.88
C ASN A 266 -24.90 -32.88 29.77
N VAL A 267 -24.78 -33.90 30.63
CA VAL A 267 -23.73 -33.98 31.66
C VAL A 267 -22.32 -34.04 31.06
N ASN A 268 -22.12 -34.82 30.00
CA ASN A 268 -20.83 -34.97 29.31
C ASN A 268 -20.86 -34.29 27.93
N GLN A 269 -20.87 -35.05 26.84
CA GLN A 269 -20.86 -34.49 25.49
C GLN A 269 -22.28 -34.23 24.96
N GLY A 270 -22.43 -33.22 24.10
CA GLY A 270 -23.63 -33.08 23.27
C GLY A 270 -23.74 -34.24 22.28
N VAL A 271 -22.70 -34.46 21.47
CA VAL A 271 -22.63 -35.56 20.51
C VAL A 271 -21.30 -36.31 20.65
N LEU A 272 -21.37 -37.64 20.80
CA LEU A 272 -20.21 -38.55 20.83
C LEU A 272 -20.25 -39.49 19.62
N VAL A 273 -19.22 -39.44 18.78
CA VAL A 273 -19.09 -40.29 17.58
C VAL A 273 -17.85 -41.19 17.73
N SER A 274 -18.07 -42.50 17.60
CA SER A 274 -17.02 -43.54 17.61
C SER A 274 -17.18 -44.52 16.43
N SER A 275 -17.56 -43.96 15.29
CA SER A 275 -17.95 -44.67 14.06
C SER A 275 -17.78 -43.74 12.84
N SER A 276 -17.70 -44.29 11.64
CA SER A 276 -17.25 -43.57 10.44
C SER A 276 -18.37 -43.01 9.57
N ASN A 277 -18.06 -41.99 8.77
CA ASN A 277 -18.94 -41.40 7.75
C ASN A 277 -20.30 -40.88 8.25
N ASN A 278 -20.38 -40.41 9.49
CA ASN A 278 -21.59 -39.77 10.04
C ASN A 278 -21.59 -38.27 9.76
N THR A 279 -22.78 -37.69 9.60
CA THR A 279 -22.97 -36.25 9.37
C THR A 279 -23.71 -35.61 10.56
N ILE A 280 -23.03 -34.68 11.22
CA ILE A 280 -23.57 -33.86 12.31
C ILE A 280 -23.88 -32.48 11.73
N GLY A 281 -25.15 -32.21 11.51
CA GLY A 281 -25.71 -31.02 10.87
C GLY A 281 -26.05 -31.26 9.41
N GLU A 282 -26.29 -30.19 8.65
CA GLU A 282 -26.58 -30.26 7.22
C GLU A 282 -26.12 -28.98 6.53
N ALA A 283 -25.61 -29.10 5.30
CA ALA A 283 -25.15 -27.96 4.50
C ALA A 283 -26.30 -27.18 3.83
N LEU A 284 -27.45 -27.06 4.49
CA LEU A 284 -28.66 -26.37 4.03
C LEU A 284 -29.17 -25.39 5.10
N VAL A 285 -29.79 -24.29 4.65
CA VAL A 285 -30.38 -23.29 5.54
C VAL A 285 -31.47 -23.95 6.40
N GLY A 286 -31.33 -23.85 7.73
CA GLY A 286 -32.26 -24.46 8.69
C GLY A 286 -32.01 -25.95 8.99
N GLY A 287 -30.90 -26.53 8.52
CA GLY A 287 -30.50 -27.91 8.82
C GLY A 287 -29.46 -28.08 9.93
N GLY A 288 -28.86 -26.99 10.42
CA GLY A 288 -27.87 -26.98 11.50
C GLY A 288 -28.44 -27.34 12.87
N ASN A 289 -27.72 -28.16 13.66
CA ASN A 289 -28.07 -28.40 15.06
C ASN A 289 -27.59 -27.23 15.94
N ILE A 290 -28.22 -27.08 17.12
CA ILE A 290 -27.69 -26.24 18.21
C ILE A 290 -27.15 -27.16 19.29
N ILE A 291 -25.87 -27.01 19.65
CA ILE A 291 -25.16 -27.93 20.55
C ILE A 291 -24.45 -27.12 21.66
N SER A 292 -25.10 -26.97 22.80
CA SER A 292 -24.76 -25.96 23.83
C SER A 292 -25.02 -26.42 25.26
N GLY A 293 -24.35 -25.79 26.23
CA GLY A 293 -24.55 -26.05 27.66
C GLY A 293 -24.08 -27.41 28.17
N ASN A 294 -23.48 -28.24 27.32
CA ASN A 294 -23.05 -29.59 27.70
C ASN A 294 -21.82 -29.54 28.60
N GLY A 295 -21.72 -30.38 29.63
CA GLY A 295 -20.69 -30.29 30.67
C GLY A 295 -19.25 -30.56 30.21
N THR A 296 -19.05 -31.12 29.01
CA THR A 296 -17.74 -31.27 28.37
C THR A 296 -17.78 -30.74 26.93
N GLN A 297 -17.52 -31.57 25.91
CA GLN A 297 -17.47 -31.12 24.52
C GLN A 297 -18.86 -30.93 23.90
N GLY A 298 -18.99 -29.99 22.96
CA GLY A 298 -20.15 -29.93 22.07
C GLY A 298 -20.24 -31.19 21.20
N VAL A 299 -19.20 -31.44 20.39
CA VAL A 299 -19.05 -32.66 19.58
C VAL A 299 -17.70 -33.31 19.84
N LYS A 300 -17.67 -34.62 20.12
CA LYS A 300 -16.45 -35.43 20.21
C LYS A 300 -16.46 -36.55 19.17
N VAL A 301 -15.41 -36.65 18.35
CA VAL A 301 -15.13 -37.80 17.48
C VAL A 301 -13.89 -38.52 18.02
N THR A 302 -13.99 -39.82 18.28
CA THR A 302 -12.92 -40.64 18.88
C THR A 302 -13.01 -42.10 18.40
N GLY A 303 -12.12 -42.98 18.84
CA GLY A 303 -12.20 -44.43 18.58
C GLY A 303 -11.11 -45.03 17.68
N GLY A 304 -10.09 -44.25 17.31
CA GLY A 304 -8.90 -44.76 16.60
C GLY A 304 -8.94 -44.62 15.07
N PRO A 305 -7.91 -45.13 14.37
CA PRO A 305 -7.65 -44.81 12.96
C PRO A 305 -8.74 -45.26 11.99
N ASP A 306 -9.55 -46.26 12.38
CA ASP A 306 -10.67 -46.76 11.57
C ASP A 306 -11.89 -45.84 11.61
N VAL A 307 -12.01 -44.98 12.64
CA VAL A 307 -13.04 -43.95 12.76
C VAL A 307 -12.62 -42.74 11.94
N GLN A 308 -13.28 -42.49 10.81
CA GLN A 308 -12.90 -41.43 9.87
C GLN A 308 -14.07 -40.96 8.99
N GLY A 309 -13.83 -39.88 8.22
CA GLY A 309 -14.77 -39.40 7.21
C GLY A 309 -16.04 -38.74 7.79
N ASN A 310 -16.08 -38.45 9.09
CA ASN A 310 -17.21 -37.77 9.71
C ASN A 310 -17.24 -36.30 9.28
N LEU A 311 -18.44 -35.76 9.12
CA LEU A 311 -18.70 -34.39 8.67
C LEU A 311 -19.47 -33.63 9.75
N ILE A 312 -18.92 -32.53 10.26
CA ILE A 312 -19.58 -31.64 11.23
C ILE A 312 -19.86 -30.33 10.51
N VAL A 313 -21.10 -30.03 10.15
CA VAL A 313 -21.43 -29.03 9.13
C VAL A 313 -22.69 -28.21 9.47
N GLY A 314 -22.61 -26.88 9.38
CA GLY A 314 -23.78 -26.00 9.54
C GLY A 314 -24.29 -25.80 10.97
N ASN A 315 -23.58 -26.24 12.01
CA ASN A 315 -24.07 -26.22 13.41
C ASN A 315 -23.71 -24.93 14.16
N ASP A 316 -24.55 -24.57 15.13
CA ASP A 316 -24.27 -23.55 16.15
C ASP A 316 -23.82 -24.25 17.44
N ILE A 317 -22.58 -24.04 17.89
CA ILE A 317 -21.93 -24.80 18.98
C ILE A 317 -21.43 -23.85 20.09
N GLY A 318 -21.96 -24.04 21.30
CA GLY A 318 -21.67 -23.25 22.51
C GLY A 318 -22.41 -21.89 22.59
N THR A 319 -23.14 -21.52 21.54
CA THR A 319 -24.00 -20.32 21.50
C THR A 319 -25.42 -20.62 21.97
N ASP A 320 -26.09 -19.63 22.59
CA ASP A 320 -27.57 -19.64 22.73
C ASP A 320 -28.20 -18.70 21.70
N MET A 321 -29.47 -18.96 21.36
CA MET A 321 -30.33 -18.05 20.62
C MET A 321 -31.15 -17.16 21.57
N GLY A 322 -30.54 -16.31 22.39
CA GLY A 322 -31.31 -15.41 23.27
C GLY A 322 -32.23 -14.46 22.49
N VAL A 323 -33.52 -14.37 22.88
CA VAL A 323 -34.38 -13.19 22.66
C VAL A 323 -35.12 -12.88 23.96
N GLY A 324 -34.94 -11.66 24.47
CA GLY A 324 -35.59 -11.21 25.69
C GLY A 324 -37.05 -10.80 25.47
N THR A 325 -37.86 -10.89 26.52
CA THR A 325 -39.27 -10.50 26.52
C THR A 325 -39.41 -8.96 26.55
N GLY A 326 -39.63 -8.34 25.40
CA GLY A 326 -39.92 -6.90 25.31
C GLY A 326 -39.84 -6.34 23.89
N ALA A 327 -40.38 -5.14 23.66
CA ALA A 327 -40.45 -4.50 22.35
C ALA A 327 -39.09 -3.99 21.80
N THR A 328 -37.98 -4.29 22.48
CA THR A 328 -36.63 -4.21 21.91
C THR A 328 -36.15 -5.63 21.58
N LYS A 329 -36.11 -5.97 20.28
CA LYS A 329 -35.50 -7.22 19.81
C LYS A 329 -34.02 -7.24 20.21
N ARG A 330 -33.72 -7.86 21.34
CA ARG A 330 -32.37 -8.24 21.76
C ARG A 330 -31.74 -9.13 20.68
N PRO A 331 -30.53 -8.83 20.18
CA PRO A 331 -29.85 -9.69 19.21
C PRO A 331 -29.66 -11.12 19.73
N LYS A 332 -29.60 -12.08 18.80
CA LYS A 332 -29.29 -13.47 19.12
C LYS A 332 -27.95 -13.53 19.87
N GLY A 333 -27.95 -14.18 21.03
CA GLY A 333 -26.73 -14.50 21.78
C GLY A 333 -26.55 -13.85 23.16
N LEU A 334 -27.48 -13.01 23.63
CA LEU A 334 -27.26 -12.22 24.86
C LEU A 334 -27.08 -12.99 26.18
N ASP A 335 -27.40 -14.29 26.22
CA ASP A 335 -27.12 -15.20 27.34
C ASP A 335 -26.43 -16.46 26.78
N PRO A 336 -25.10 -16.54 26.71
CA PRO A 336 -24.42 -17.73 26.17
C PRO A 336 -24.66 -19.00 27.02
N ARG A 337 -24.84 -20.14 26.33
CA ARG A 337 -24.88 -21.50 26.94
C ARG A 337 -23.60 -22.25 26.61
N PRO A 338 -22.48 -21.96 27.31
CA PRO A 338 -21.18 -22.51 26.96
C PRO A 338 -21.12 -24.02 27.17
N ASN A 339 -20.42 -24.75 26.28
CA ASN A 339 -20.01 -26.12 26.59
C ASN A 339 -18.79 -26.08 27.54
N GLY A 340 -18.70 -27.03 28.48
CA GLY A 340 -17.74 -27.06 29.59
C GLY A 340 -16.30 -27.43 29.20
N ALA A 341 -16.06 -27.87 27.97
CA ALA A 341 -14.73 -28.10 27.39
C ALA A 341 -14.66 -27.50 25.97
N GLU A 342 -14.18 -28.24 24.98
CA GLU A 342 -14.03 -27.76 23.60
C GLU A 342 -15.37 -27.72 22.83
N GLY A 343 -15.49 -26.84 21.84
CA GLY A 343 -16.63 -26.87 20.92
C GLY A 343 -16.67 -28.17 20.11
N ILE A 344 -15.55 -28.50 19.46
CA ILE A 344 -15.34 -29.76 18.75
C ILE A 344 -14.00 -30.39 19.15
N LEU A 345 -14.00 -31.67 19.50
CA LEU A 345 -12.80 -32.48 19.71
C LEU A 345 -12.73 -33.63 18.70
N ILE A 346 -11.64 -33.69 17.92
CA ILE A 346 -11.28 -34.84 17.10
C ILE A 346 -10.07 -35.54 17.76
N GLU A 347 -10.24 -36.80 18.16
CA GLU A 347 -9.25 -37.54 18.95
C GLU A 347 -8.90 -38.87 18.29
N ASN A 348 -7.64 -39.04 17.88
CA ASN A 348 -7.13 -40.24 17.20
C ASN A 348 -7.95 -40.68 15.97
N SER A 349 -8.63 -39.76 15.29
CA SER A 349 -9.56 -40.04 14.19
C SER A 349 -9.16 -39.23 12.93
N PRO A 350 -8.75 -39.89 11.82
CA PRO A 350 -8.29 -39.20 10.61
C PRO A 350 -9.41 -38.74 9.68
N ASN A 351 -9.06 -37.91 8.69
CA ASN A 351 -9.87 -37.59 7.51
C ASN A 351 -11.30 -37.07 7.77
N ASN A 352 -11.58 -36.50 8.94
CA ASN A 352 -12.86 -35.85 9.22
C ASN A 352 -12.86 -34.41 8.67
N THR A 353 -14.06 -33.88 8.42
CA THR A 353 -14.24 -32.50 7.93
C THR A 353 -15.15 -31.71 8.86
N ILE A 354 -14.68 -30.52 9.26
CA ILE A 354 -15.41 -29.53 10.03
C ILE A 354 -15.75 -28.38 9.09
N GLY A 355 -17.04 -28.22 8.81
CA GLY A 355 -17.63 -27.24 7.91
C GLY A 355 -17.70 -27.72 6.46
N SER A 356 -17.90 -26.82 5.50
CA SER A 356 -18.16 -27.17 4.11
C SER A 356 -17.99 -25.99 3.14
N LEU A 357 -17.60 -26.27 1.90
CA LEU A 357 -17.55 -25.31 0.78
C LEU A 357 -18.94 -24.84 0.31
N ILE A 358 -20.02 -25.30 0.93
CA ILE A 358 -21.36 -24.76 0.76
C ILE A 358 -21.58 -23.69 1.83
N ALA A 359 -21.95 -22.47 1.43
CA ALA A 359 -22.09 -21.33 2.36
C ALA A 359 -23.01 -21.59 3.56
N ALA A 360 -24.06 -22.40 3.39
CA ALA A 360 -24.99 -22.80 4.45
C ALA A 360 -24.45 -23.91 5.39
N GLY A 361 -23.34 -24.56 5.04
CA GLY A 361 -22.67 -25.58 5.86
C GLY A 361 -21.62 -25.02 6.82
N LYS A 362 -21.66 -23.72 7.10
CA LYS A 362 -20.78 -23.05 8.04
C LYS A 362 -21.14 -23.39 9.48
N ASN A 363 -20.19 -23.88 10.28
CA ASN A 363 -20.40 -23.93 11.74
C ASN A 363 -20.07 -22.59 12.38
N VAL A 364 -20.80 -22.24 13.45
CA VAL A 364 -20.49 -21.13 14.36
C VAL A 364 -20.09 -21.73 15.70
N ILE A 365 -18.89 -21.43 16.19
CA ILE A 365 -18.28 -22.09 17.36
C ILE A 365 -17.76 -21.04 18.34
N ALA A 366 -18.47 -20.85 19.46
CA ALA A 366 -18.21 -19.75 20.39
C ALA A 366 -18.58 -20.11 21.84
N ALA A 367 -18.18 -19.28 22.81
CA ALA A 367 -18.41 -19.45 24.25
C ALA A 367 -17.78 -20.66 24.96
N ASN A 368 -17.15 -21.60 24.25
CA ASN A 368 -16.70 -22.86 24.84
C ASN A 368 -15.62 -22.62 25.91
N GLN A 369 -15.67 -23.40 27.01
CA GLN A 369 -14.81 -23.16 28.18
C GLN A 369 -13.35 -23.59 27.97
N ALA A 370 -13.04 -24.30 26.89
CA ALA A 370 -11.69 -24.57 26.38
C ALA A 370 -11.52 -24.01 24.95
N ASP A 371 -10.98 -24.81 24.03
CA ASP A 371 -10.73 -24.43 22.63
C ASP A 371 -12.02 -24.45 21.79
N GLY A 372 -12.08 -23.67 20.71
CA GLY A 372 -13.16 -23.79 19.72
C GLY A 372 -13.15 -25.17 19.04
N VAL A 373 -11.99 -25.54 18.50
CA VAL A 373 -11.73 -26.85 17.88
C VAL A 373 -10.38 -27.40 18.34
N LEU A 374 -10.33 -28.64 18.85
CA LEU A 374 -9.10 -29.36 19.18
C LEU A 374 -8.96 -30.63 18.32
N ILE A 375 -7.80 -30.84 17.70
CA ILE A 375 -7.48 -32.06 16.93
C ILE A 375 -6.20 -32.70 17.46
N GLN A 376 -6.32 -33.84 18.15
CA GLN A 376 -5.24 -34.47 18.90
C GLN A 376 -5.12 -35.98 18.69
N GLY A 377 -3.94 -36.51 19.03
CA GLY A 377 -3.62 -37.94 18.93
C GLY A 377 -2.99 -38.32 17.59
N ALA A 378 -2.10 -39.31 17.61
CA ALA A 378 -1.22 -39.64 16.48
C ALA A 378 -1.98 -40.08 15.21
N ALA A 379 -3.18 -40.65 15.36
CA ALA A 379 -4.01 -41.08 14.25
C ALA A 379 -4.90 -39.95 13.68
N ALA A 380 -4.98 -38.76 14.30
CA ALA A 380 -5.87 -37.68 13.87
C ALA A 380 -5.35 -36.86 12.66
N THR A 381 -4.87 -37.55 11.62
CA THR A 381 -4.23 -36.92 10.46
C THR A 381 -5.20 -36.66 9.30
N GLY A 382 -4.87 -35.72 8.41
CA GLY A 382 -5.69 -35.44 7.22
C GLY A 382 -7.04 -34.77 7.48
N ASN A 383 -7.28 -34.32 8.71
CA ASN A 383 -8.49 -33.59 9.09
C ASN A 383 -8.58 -32.21 8.40
N ARG A 384 -9.79 -31.72 8.17
CA ARG A 384 -10.04 -30.51 7.37
C ARG A 384 -10.99 -29.54 8.08
N LEU A 385 -10.66 -28.26 8.11
CA LEU A 385 -11.52 -27.17 8.59
C LEU A 385 -11.80 -26.21 7.42
N LEU A 386 -13.06 -26.05 7.03
CA LEU A 386 -13.49 -25.24 5.89
C LEU A 386 -14.72 -24.41 6.27
N ASN A 387 -14.73 -23.11 6.01
CA ASN A 387 -15.91 -22.24 6.20
C ASN A 387 -16.48 -22.29 7.64
N ASN A 388 -15.64 -22.14 8.66
CA ASN A 388 -16.08 -22.07 10.06
C ASN A 388 -15.91 -20.65 10.62
N TRP A 389 -16.84 -20.22 11.48
CA TRP A 389 -16.77 -18.96 12.22
C TRP A 389 -16.54 -19.27 13.70
N ILE A 390 -15.41 -18.81 14.26
CA ILE A 390 -14.91 -19.26 15.55
C ILE A 390 -14.54 -18.06 16.45
N GLY A 391 -15.13 -18.03 17.65
CA GLY A 391 -14.90 -17.04 18.71
C GLY A 391 -15.87 -15.85 18.73
N PHE A 392 -16.91 -15.87 17.90
CA PHE A 392 -17.93 -14.82 17.83
C PHE A 392 -19.30 -15.37 17.40
N ASN A 393 -20.38 -14.68 17.79
CA ASN A 393 -21.75 -15.04 17.44
C ASN A 393 -22.33 -14.02 16.45
N ILE A 394 -22.49 -14.41 15.18
CA ILE A 394 -23.20 -13.62 14.17
C ILE A 394 -23.94 -14.53 13.19
N SER A 395 -25.27 -14.41 13.17
CA SER A 395 -26.13 -15.00 12.15
C SER A 395 -26.66 -13.99 11.12
N ASN A 396 -26.55 -12.67 11.37
CA ASN A 396 -27.34 -11.66 10.65
C ASN A 396 -26.81 -10.19 10.67
N ASN A 397 -25.49 -9.99 10.73
CA ASN A 397 -24.80 -8.76 10.28
C ASN A 397 -25.14 -7.41 10.97
N LEU A 398 -25.87 -7.37 12.09
CA LEU A 398 -26.15 -6.15 12.85
C LEU A 398 -25.98 -6.42 14.35
N GLU A 399 -25.15 -5.59 15.00
CA GLU A 399 -24.73 -5.65 16.41
C GLU A 399 -23.96 -6.93 16.77
N SER A 400 -22.62 -6.85 16.70
CA SER A 400 -21.71 -7.93 17.07
C SER A 400 -21.78 -8.22 18.57
N LEU A 401 -22.18 -9.43 18.94
CA LEU A 401 -22.09 -9.88 20.33
C LEU A 401 -20.84 -10.76 20.53
N PHE A 402 -19.96 -10.28 21.40
CA PHE A 402 -18.64 -10.85 21.66
C PHE A 402 -18.75 -12.02 22.64
N ILE A 403 -18.65 -13.24 22.15
CA ILE A 403 -18.73 -14.46 22.96
C ILE A 403 -17.49 -15.33 22.71
N PRO A 404 -16.35 -15.01 23.35
CA PRO A 404 -15.08 -15.66 23.06
C PRO A 404 -15.09 -17.14 23.48
N ASN A 405 -14.32 -17.99 22.79
CA ASN A 405 -13.86 -19.24 23.42
C ASN A 405 -12.78 -18.89 24.45
N ASN A 406 -12.72 -19.64 25.56
CA ASN A 406 -11.85 -19.33 26.68
C ASN A 406 -10.36 -19.61 26.41
N PHE A 407 -10.03 -20.49 25.47
CA PHE A 407 -8.65 -20.80 25.06
C PHE A 407 -8.45 -20.39 23.60
N ASP A 408 -7.98 -21.30 22.74
CA ASP A 408 -7.63 -21.02 21.35
C ASP A 408 -8.84 -21.19 20.43
N GLY A 409 -8.85 -20.54 19.27
CA GLY A 409 -9.89 -20.77 18.26
C GLY A 409 -9.78 -22.18 17.66
N ILE A 410 -8.60 -22.53 17.18
CA ILE A 410 -8.27 -23.85 16.63
C ILE A 410 -6.94 -24.32 17.24
N HIS A 411 -6.89 -25.53 17.77
CA HIS A 411 -5.72 -26.13 18.40
C HIS A 411 -5.40 -27.49 17.77
N ILE A 412 -4.20 -27.62 17.19
CA ILE A 412 -3.75 -28.80 16.45
C ILE A 412 -2.54 -29.41 17.14
N LYS A 413 -2.62 -30.71 17.47
CA LYS A 413 -1.53 -31.52 18.04
C LYS A 413 -1.16 -32.72 17.16
N SER A 414 -1.56 -32.67 15.88
CA SER A 414 -1.57 -33.82 14.96
C SER A 414 -1.26 -33.41 13.52
N ALA A 415 -0.78 -34.36 12.72
CA ALA A 415 -0.14 -34.06 11.45
C ALA A 415 -1.11 -33.87 10.28
N ASN A 416 -0.69 -33.12 9.26
CA ASN A 416 -1.38 -32.97 7.97
C ASN A 416 -2.83 -32.44 8.08
N THR A 417 -3.11 -31.56 9.03
CA THR A 417 -4.41 -30.85 9.07
C THR A 417 -4.47 -29.76 8.01
N LEU A 418 -5.61 -29.58 7.35
CA LEU A 418 -5.87 -28.49 6.40
C LEU A 418 -6.86 -27.49 7.01
N ILE A 419 -6.42 -26.25 7.25
CA ILE A 419 -7.25 -25.15 7.74
C ILE A 419 -7.44 -24.16 6.59
N GLY A 420 -8.61 -24.20 5.97
CA GLY A 420 -8.93 -23.48 4.72
C GLY A 420 -8.28 -24.13 3.50
N ASP A 421 -8.84 -23.95 2.32
CA ASP A 421 -8.36 -24.57 1.07
C ASP A 421 -7.92 -23.57 -0.01
N GLY A 422 -7.80 -22.29 0.36
CA GLY A 422 -7.49 -21.20 -0.56
C GLY A 422 -8.65 -20.78 -1.47
N SER A 423 -9.86 -21.34 -1.31
CA SER A 423 -11.06 -20.88 -2.00
C SER A 423 -11.88 -19.91 -1.13
N VAL A 424 -12.57 -18.96 -1.78
CA VAL A 424 -13.50 -18.03 -1.09
C VAL A 424 -14.60 -18.76 -0.30
N ALA A 425 -14.95 -19.98 -0.73
CA ALA A 425 -15.94 -20.81 -0.06
C ALA A 425 -15.38 -21.63 1.12
N GLY A 426 -14.05 -21.71 1.26
CA GLY A 426 -13.37 -22.46 2.34
C GLY A 426 -12.84 -21.59 3.48
N ILE A 427 -12.92 -20.25 3.37
CA ILE A 427 -12.42 -19.28 4.35
C ILE A 427 -12.94 -19.59 5.76
N ASN A 428 -12.07 -19.98 6.69
CA ASN A 428 -12.39 -19.91 8.11
C ASN A 428 -12.15 -18.49 8.62
N VAL A 429 -12.98 -18.05 9.57
CA VAL A 429 -12.86 -16.75 10.23
C VAL A 429 -12.70 -17.00 11.73
N VAL A 430 -11.55 -16.63 12.28
CA VAL A 430 -11.12 -17.02 13.64
C VAL A 430 -10.65 -15.79 14.42
N ALA A 431 -11.52 -15.29 15.30
CA ALA A 431 -11.35 -13.97 15.90
C ALA A 431 -11.93 -13.95 17.32
N ASN A 432 -11.51 -13.01 18.16
CA ASN A 432 -12.05 -12.81 19.51
C ASN A 432 -11.97 -14.08 20.40
N ASN A 433 -10.89 -14.87 20.33
CA ASN A 433 -10.61 -15.93 21.30
C ASN A 433 -9.71 -15.40 22.43
N ARG A 434 -9.81 -15.95 23.65
CA ARG A 434 -9.06 -15.46 24.84
C ARG A 434 -7.57 -15.85 24.86
N LYS A 435 -7.13 -16.70 23.93
CA LYS A 435 -5.71 -16.97 23.67
C LYS A 435 -5.39 -16.71 22.21
N HIS A 436 -4.91 -17.71 21.47
CA HIS A 436 -4.49 -17.60 20.08
C HIS A 436 -5.67 -17.82 19.12
N GLY A 437 -5.57 -17.32 17.89
CA GLY A 437 -6.49 -17.68 16.82
C GLY A 437 -6.32 -19.16 16.45
N ILE A 438 -5.11 -19.53 16.03
CA ILE A 438 -4.72 -20.91 15.71
C ILE A 438 -3.45 -21.27 16.48
N ARG A 439 -3.44 -22.40 17.20
CA ARG A 439 -2.26 -22.96 17.88
C ARG A 439 -1.87 -24.30 17.24
N LEU A 440 -0.62 -24.44 16.83
CA LEU A 440 0.03 -25.71 16.48
C LEU A 440 0.98 -26.08 17.62
N ASP A 441 0.80 -27.25 18.22
CA ASP A 441 1.39 -27.57 19.52
C ASP A 441 2.11 -28.94 19.51
N GLY A 442 3.42 -28.88 19.70
CA GLY A 442 4.31 -30.03 19.83
C GLY A 442 4.66 -30.73 18.49
N PRO A 443 5.57 -31.72 18.54
CA PRO A 443 6.15 -32.34 17.34
C PRO A 443 5.14 -33.15 16.50
N GLY A 444 3.95 -33.43 17.05
CA GLY A 444 2.85 -34.05 16.29
C GLY A 444 2.18 -33.11 15.29
N ALA A 445 2.23 -31.79 15.52
CA ALA A 445 1.62 -30.78 14.66
C ALA A 445 2.54 -30.43 13.48
N THR A 446 2.71 -31.36 12.54
CA THR A 446 3.59 -31.21 11.36
C THR A 446 2.84 -31.36 10.04
N GLY A 447 3.28 -30.69 8.97
CA GLY A 447 2.62 -30.75 7.67
C GLY A 447 1.25 -30.05 7.61
N THR A 448 0.89 -29.28 8.64
CA THR A 448 -0.36 -28.50 8.67
C THR A 448 -0.30 -27.39 7.63
N GLN A 449 -1.39 -27.20 6.90
CA GLN A 449 -1.55 -26.13 5.91
C GLN A 449 -2.65 -25.16 6.36
N ILE A 450 -2.30 -23.89 6.54
CA ILE A 450 -3.23 -22.80 6.90
C ILE A 450 -3.35 -21.88 5.69
N ARG A 451 -4.46 -21.93 4.94
CA ARG A 451 -4.60 -21.28 3.62
C ARG A 451 -5.93 -20.56 3.45
N GLY A 452 -5.90 -19.27 3.12
CA GLY A 452 -7.09 -18.50 2.76
C GLY A 452 -8.01 -18.14 3.94
N ASN A 453 -7.48 -17.99 5.16
CA ASN A 453 -8.28 -17.71 6.36
C ASN A 453 -8.22 -16.22 6.77
N ILE A 454 -9.24 -15.77 7.51
CA ILE A 454 -9.27 -14.44 8.13
C ILE A 454 -9.12 -14.62 9.65
N ILE A 455 -8.10 -14.01 10.24
CA ILE A 455 -7.69 -14.27 11.63
C ILE A 455 -7.54 -12.95 12.38
N GLY A 456 -8.32 -12.80 13.46
CA GLY A 456 -8.38 -11.59 14.27
C GLY A 456 -9.20 -10.43 13.67
N LEU A 457 -9.90 -10.66 12.56
CA LEU A 457 -10.80 -9.67 11.94
C LEU A 457 -12.24 -10.19 11.84
N ASN A 458 -13.18 -9.29 11.55
CA ASN A 458 -14.54 -9.67 11.16
C ASN A 458 -14.55 -10.49 9.84
N PRO A 459 -15.65 -11.20 9.50
CA PRO A 459 -15.73 -11.97 8.25
C PRO A 459 -15.60 -11.15 6.96
N GLY A 460 -15.70 -9.82 7.04
CA GLY A 460 -15.45 -8.91 5.92
C GLY A 460 -13.99 -8.47 5.79
N GLY A 461 -13.10 -8.84 6.72
CA GLY A 461 -11.67 -8.53 6.67
C GLY A 461 -11.30 -7.05 6.78
N GLY A 462 -12.20 -6.23 7.34
CA GLY A 462 -12.08 -4.76 7.35
C GLY A 462 -12.33 -4.12 8.72
N SER A 463 -12.31 -4.89 9.79
CA SER A 463 -12.43 -4.39 11.17
C SER A 463 -11.75 -5.35 12.13
N ASP A 464 -11.03 -4.78 13.11
CA ASP A 464 -10.33 -5.49 14.18
C ASP A 464 -11.30 -6.19 15.15
N PHE A 465 -11.09 -7.49 15.34
CA PHE A 465 -11.73 -8.37 16.32
C PHE A 465 -10.65 -9.32 16.89
N GLY A 466 -9.48 -8.78 17.25
CA GLY A 466 -8.28 -9.55 17.61
C GLY A 466 -8.49 -10.71 18.57
N ASN A 467 -7.71 -11.78 18.39
CA ASN A 467 -7.49 -12.75 19.46
C ASN A 467 -6.59 -12.13 20.54
N THR A 468 -6.77 -12.51 21.80
CA THR A 468 -6.10 -11.84 22.94
C THR A 468 -4.58 -12.05 22.95
N LEU A 469 -4.10 -13.15 22.36
CA LEU A 469 -2.70 -13.42 22.10
C LEU A 469 -2.42 -13.40 20.59
N ASP A 470 -1.81 -14.44 20.04
CA ASP A 470 -1.30 -14.40 18.66
C ASP A 470 -2.37 -14.84 17.65
N GLY A 471 -2.32 -14.32 16.42
CA GLY A 471 -3.17 -14.80 15.34
C GLY A 471 -2.89 -16.28 15.03
N ILE A 472 -1.62 -16.62 14.82
CA ILE A 472 -1.14 -18.00 14.69
C ILE A 472 0.06 -18.22 15.62
N HIS A 473 0.02 -19.27 16.44
CA HIS A 473 1.10 -19.70 17.32
C HIS A 473 1.58 -21.10 16.95
N VAL A 474 2.88 -21.29 16.82
CA VAL A 474 3.52 -22.56 16.45
C VAL A 474 4.57 -22.88 17.50
N GLU A 475 4.27 -23.81 18.41
CA GLU A 475 5.12 -24.19 19.54
C GLU A 475 5.69 -25.60 19.32
N ASP A 476 7.02 -25.72 19.21
CA ASP A 476 7.74 -26.99 19.01
C ASP A 476 7.23 -27.87 17.84
N ALA A 477 6.70 -27.21 16.81
CA ALA A 477 6.04 -27.80 15.67
C ALA A 477 6.77 -27.47 14.35
N ALA A 478 7.02 -28.48 13.52
CA ALA A 478 7.89 -28.40 12.34
C ALA A 478 7.17 -28.58 11.00
N ASN A 479 7.75 -28.06 9.91
CA ASN A 479 7.31 -28.29 8.53
C ASN A 479 5.84 -27.91 8.23
N ASN A 480 5.32 -26.86 8.85
CA ASN A 480 3.98 -26.33 8.57
C ASN A 480 4.01 -25.20 7.54
N LEU A 481 2.94 -25.05 6.77
CA LEU A 481 2.77 -24.01 5.75
C LEU A 481 1.67 -23.04 6.17
N ILE A 482 2.02 -21.76 6.28
CA ILE A 482 1.11 -20.65 6.52
C ILE A 482 1.05 -19.79 5.25
N GLY A 483 -0.07 -19.88 4.54
CA GLY A 483 -0.32 -19.21 3.27
C GLY A 483 0.07 -20.04 2.05
N GLY A 484 0.48 -19.37 0.97
CA GLY A 484 0.85 -19.99 -0.30
C GLY A 484 1.15 -18.95 -1.36
N THR A 485 1.71 -19.38 -2.49
CA THR A 485 2.07 -18.48 -3.60
C THR A 485 0.88 -18.05 -4.46
N ASN A 486 -0.28 -18.71 -4.34
CA ASN A 486 -1.49 -18.30 -5.05
C ASN A 486 -2.24 -17.22 -4.26
N PRO A 487 -2.85 -16.20 -4.89
CA PRO A 487 -3.59 -15.16 -4.18
C PRO A 487 -4.74 -15.66 -3.29
N GLY A 488 -5.32 -16.83 -3.58
CA GLY A 488 -6.36 -17.44 -2.74
C GLY A 488 -5.82 -18.09 -1.46
N ASP A 489 -4.56 -18.51 -1.44
CA ASP A 489 -3.93 -19.17 -0.29
C ASP A 489 -3.58 -18.19 0.85
N ARG A 490 -3.55 -16.90 0.53
CA ARG A 490 -3.27 -15.78 1.43
C ARG A 490 -4.19 -15.78 2.65
N ASN A 491 -3.62 -15.91 3.85
CA ASN A 491 -4.34 -15.56 5.07
C ASN A 491 -4.25 -14.05 5.32
N THR A 492 -5.24 -13.49 6.02
CA THR A 492 -5.20 -12.13 6.58
C THR A 492 -5.18 -12.23 8.10
N ILE A 493 -4.13 -11.70 8.75
CA ILE A 493 -3.78 -11.95 10.15
C ILE A 493 -3.46 -10.64 10.86
N SER A 494 -4.48 -10.06 11.51
CA SER A 494 -4.48 -8.65 11.93
C SER A 494 -5.35 -8.44 13.19
N GLY A 495 -5.15 -7.34 13.91
CA GLY A 495 -5.86 -7.02 15.17
C GLY A 495 -5.43 -7.84 16.41
N ASN A 496 -4.67 -8.92 16.25
CA ASN A 496 -4.22 -9.77 17.35
C ASN A 496 -3.11 -9.09 18.17
N ASN A 497 -2.66 -9.69 19.27
CA ASN A 497 -1.50 -9.17 20.01
C ASN A 497 -0.19 -9.31 19.20
N ASN A 498 0.03 -10.46 18.56
CA ASN A 498 1.05 -10.64 17.51
C ASN A 498 0.42 -11.33 16.30
N GLY A 499 0.95 -11.12 15.09
CA GLY A 499 0.44 -11.80 13.89
C GLY A 499 0.72 -13.31 13.92
N ILE A 500 1.99 -13.69 13.78
CA ILE A 500 2.46 -15.08 13.77
C ILE A 500 3.64 -15.25 14.74
N VAL A 501 3.62 -16.29 15.56
CA VAL A 501 4.74 -16.67 16.44
C VAL A 501 5.18 -18.09 16.14
N ILE A 502 6.48 -18.31 15.93
CA ILE A 502 7.11 -19.62 15.89
C ILE A 502 8.11 -19.70 17.05
N LEU A 503 7.90 -20.64 17.97
CA LEU A 503 8.64 -20.80 19.21
C LEU A 503 9.22 -22.21 19.31
N ASN A 504 10.54 -22.31 19.54
CA ASN A 504 11.14 -23.51 20.12
C ASN A 504 11.29 -23.30 21.63
N THR A 505 10.65 -24.13 22.45
CA THR A 505 10.76 -24.07 23.92
C THR A 505 12.03 -24.75 24.44
N GLY A 506 12.65 -25.60 23.62
CA GLY A 506 13.74 -26.50 23.96
C GLY A 506 13.28 -27.91 24.37
N THR A 507 11.99 -28.10 24.68
CA THR A 507 11.45 -29.35 25.26
C THR A 507 11.68 -30.57 24.36
N PHE A 508 11.55 -30.41 23.04
CA PHE A 508 11.73 -31.48 22.05
C PHE A 508 13.05 -31.36 21.26
N GLY A 509 14.02 -30.61 21.80
CA GLY A 509 15.34 -30.41 21.21
C GLY A 509 15.43 -29.23 20.24
N PRO A 510 16.65 -28.88 19.79
CA PRO A 510 16.92 -27.62 19.08
C PRO A 510 16.25 -27.50 17.70
N GLY A 511 15.80 -28.61 17.10
CA GLY A 511 15.15 -28.63 15.79
C GLY A 511 13.61 -28.68 15.81
N ALA A 512 12.97 -28.62 16.98
CA ALA A 512 11.53 -28.89 17.12
C ALA A 512 10.63 -27.95 16.31
N ALA A 513 10.95 -26.65 16.26
CA ALA A 513 10.19 -25.64 15.53
C ALA A 513 10.87 -25.21 14.21
N ALA A 514 11.29 -26.18 13.39
CA ALA A 514 12.06 -25.94 12.16
C ALA A 514 11.28 -26.22 10.87
N GLY A 515 11.74 -25.64 9.75
CA GLY A 515 11.21 -25.93 8.42
C GLY A 515 9.82 -25.37 8.13
N ASN A 516 9.25 -24.53 9.01
CA ASN A 516 7.97 -23.88 8.75
C ASN A 516 8.12 -22.77 7.71
N ILE A 517 7.10 -22.57 6.89
CA ILE A 517 7.08 -21.61 5.77
C ILE A 517 5.88 -20.68 5.93
N ILE A 518 6.13 -19.36 5.98
CA ILE A 518 5.12 -18.31 6.00
C ILE A 518 5.22 -17.56 4.66
N GLN A 519 4.25 -17.68 3.75
CA GLN A 519 4.34 -17.06 2.42
C GLN A 519 3.00 -16.53 1.89
N GLY A 520 3.03 -15.40 1.18
CA GLY A 520 1.90 -14.80 0.47
C GLY A 520 0.80 -14.18 1.33
N ASN A 521 1.00 -14.09 2.66
CA ASN A 521 0.00 -13.60 3.62
C ASN A 521 -0.08 -12.07 3.69
N PHE A 522 -1.19 -11.56 4.22
CA PHE A 522 -1.36 -10.19 4.69
C PHE A 522 -1.35 -10.19 6.22
N ILE A 523 -0.44 -9.44 6.82
CA ILE A 523 -0.21 -9.40 8.27
C ILE A 523 -0.23 -7.93 8.70
N GLY A 524 -1.06 -7.62 9.70
CA GLY A 524 -1.33 -6.26 10.18
C GLY A 524 -2.18 -5.38 9.24
N THR A 525 -2.59 -5.91 8.08
CA THR A 525 -3.45 -5.22 7.11
C THR A 525 -4.84 -5.87 6.97
N GLY A 526 -5.80 -5.15 6.40
CA GLY A 526 -7.09 -5.72 5.99
C GLY A 526 -6.96 -6.70 4.83
N THR A 527 -8.07 -7.34 4.44
CA THR A 527 -8.11 -8.24 3.27
C THR A 527 -7.85 -7.53 1.94
N ASP A 528 -7.87 -6.19 1.93
CA ASP A 528 -7.46 -5.34 0.81
C ASP A 528 -5.93 -5.17 0.68
N GLY A 529 -5.16 -5.51 1.72
CA GLY A 529 -3.72 -5.34 1.79
C GLY A 529 -3.26 -3.89 1.96
N VAL A 530 -4.17 -2.96 2.25
CA VAL A 530 -3.89 -1.51 2.35
C VAL A 530 -4.53 -0.82 3.57
N SER A 531 -5.61 -1.37 4.13
CA SER A 531 -6.18 -0.89 5.39
C SER A 531 -5.25 -1.27 6.56
N ASP A 532 -4.78 -0.29 7.32
CA ASP A 532 -4.04 -0.51 8.58
C ASP A 532 -5.00 -1.06 9.66
N LEU A 533 -4.75 -2.30 10.08
CA LEU A 533 -5.44 -3.02 11.15
C LEU A 533 -4.40 -3.74 12.03
N GLY A 534 -3.24 -3.09 12.25
CA GLY A 534 -2.02 -3.69 12.79
C GLY A 534 -2.22 -4.55 14.03
N ASN A 535 -1.41 -5.61 14.16
CA ASN A 535 -1.33 -6.35 15.41
C ASN A 535 -0.69 -5.46 16.50
N ALA A 536 -1.04 -5.67 17.77
CA ALA A 536 -0.70 -4.76 18.85
C ALA A 536 0.80 -4.71 19.18
N VAL A 537 1.57 -5.75 18.82
CA VAL A 537 3.01 -5.90 19.07
C VAL A 537 3.76 -6.20 17.76
N ASP A 538 4.18 -7.43 17.47
CA ASP A 538 5.00 -7.71 16.26
C ASP A 538 4.19 -8.54 15.23
N GLY A 539 4.45 -8.34 13.93
CA GLY A 539 3.80 -9.05 12.83
C GLY A 539 4.21 -10.52 12.77
N ILE A 540 5.51 -10.81 12.74
CA ILE A 540 6.06 -12.16 12.82
C ILE A 540 7.18 -12.24 13.86
N ILE A 541 7.16 -13.28 14.71
CA ILE A 541 8.20 -13.56 15.70
C ILE A 541 8.75 -14.98 15.50
N LEU A 542 10.08 -15.10 15.39
CA LEU A 542 10.81 -16.36 15.50
C LEU A 542 11.60 -16.36 16.83
N ARG A 543 11.29 -17.28 17.75
CA ARG A 543 11.93 -17.40 19.07
C ARG A 543 12.62 -18.74 19.24
N ASN A 544 13.96 -18.73 19.28
CA ASN A 544 14.80 -19.93 19.30
C ASN A 544 14.52 -20.95 18.16
N ALA A 545 13.75 -20.55 17.14
CA ALA A 545 13.26 -21.43 16.09
C ALA A 545 14.20 -21.36 14.88
N PRO A 546 14.90 -22.44 14.50
CA PRO A 546 15.86 -22.42 13.39
C PRO A 546 15.24 -22.82 12.05
N ARG A 547 15.86 -22.41 10.94
CA ARG A 547 15.56 -22.90 9.58
C ARG A 547 14.10 -22.75 9.14
N ASN A 548 13.43 -21.68 9.54
CA ASN A 548 12.11 -21.29 9.04
C ASN A 548 12.25 -20.28 7.89
N THR A 549 11.25 -20.22 7.02
CA THR A 549 11.22 -19.30 5.86
C THR A 549 10.04 -18.34 5.97
N ILE A 550 10.32 -17.04 5.87
CA ILE A 550 9.34 -15.96 5.76
C ILE A 550 9.46 -15.39 4.35
N GLY A 551 8.48 -15.69 3.51
CA GLY A 551 8.40 -15.30 2.10
C GLY A 551 9.04 -16.31 1.16
N GLY A 552 9.76 -15.84 0.15
CA GLY A 552 10.48 -16.67 -0.83
C GLY A 552 10.95 -15.87 -2.05
N ASP A 553 11.81 -16.45 -2.89
CA ASP A 553 12.38 -15.79 -4.08
C ASP A 553 11.53 -15.94 -5.37
N VAL A 554 10.30 -16.44 -5.23
CA VAL A 554 9.32 -16.65 -6.32
C VAL A 554 8.11 -15.72 -6.20
N SER A 555 7.49 -15.39 -7.34
CA SER A 555 6.31 -14.52 -7.37
C SER A 555 5.16 -15.08 -6.52
N GLY A 556 4.52 -14.21 -5.75
CA GLY A 556 3.43 -14.56 -4.83
C GLY A 556 3.89 -15.08 -3.46
N ALA A 557 5.17 -15.42 -3.26
CA ALA A 557 5.66 -15.88 -1.95
C ALA A 557 5.80 -14.75 -0.91
N GLY A 558 6.07 -13.51 -1.34
CA GLY A 558 6.22 -12.36 -0.45
C GLY A 558 4.98 -12.09 0.42
N ASN A 559 5.18 -11.96 1.74
CA ASN A 559 4.13 -11.49 2.65
C ASN A 559 4.09 -9.96 2.68
N VAL A 560 2.93 -9.38 2.96
CA VAL A 560 2.78 -7.97 3.39
C VAL A 560 2.74 -7.97 4.91
N ILE A 561 3.63 -7.20 5.55
CA ILE A 561 3.82 -7.16 7.01
C ILE A 561 3.92 -5.69 7.46
N ALA A 562 2.79 -5.12 7.88
CA ALA A 562 2.62 -3.67 7.93
C ALA A 562 1.52 -3.24 8.93
N GLY A 563 1.69 -2.09 9.60
CA GLY A 563 0.79 -1.58 10.66
C GLY A 563 1.11 -2.06 12.08
N ASP A 564 1.91 -3.12 12.19
CA ASP A 564 2.37 -3.70 13.46
C ASP A 564 3.35 -2.73 14.19
N ASN A 565 3.82 -3.04 15.40
CA ASN A 565 4.94 -2.27 15.98
C ASN A 565 6.27 -2.65 15.31
N ARG A 566 6.50 -3.93 15.01
CA ARG A 566 7.60 -4.38 14.15
C ARG A 566 7.09 -5.38 13.13
N GLY A 567 7.68 -5.38 11.94
CA GLY A 567 7.36 -6.37 10.92
C GLY A 567 7.80 -7.78 11.34
N VAL A 568 9.12 -8.00 11.47
CA VAL A 568 9.70 -9.31 11.82
C VAL A 568 10.68 -9.20 12.98
N ARG A 569 10.56 -10.07 13.99
CA ARG A 569 11.55 -10.25 15.05
C ARG A 569 12.13 -11.66 15.02
N ILE A 570 13.45 -11.76 14.94
CA ILE A 570 14.21 -13.00 15.08
C ILE A 570 15.00 -12.91 16.38
N SER A 571 14.74 -13.80 17.35
CA SER A 571 15.33 -13.69 18.68
C SER A 571 15.71 -15.02 19.31
N GLY A 572 16.84 -15.03 20.01
CA GLY A 572 17.34 -16.13 20.83
C GLY A 572 18.41 -16.95 20.12
N PRO A 573 19.36 -17.57 20.86
CA PRO A 573 20.50 -18.27 20.28
C PRO A 573 20.11 -19.53 19.47
N GLY A 574 18.89 -20.05 19.64
CA GLY A 574 18.35 -21.13 18.81
C GLY A 574 17.82 -20.67 17.44
N ALA A 575 17.61 -19.37 17.23
CA ALA A 575 17.07 -18.84 15.98
C ALA A 575 18.17 -18.73 14.91
N LEU A 576 18.53 -19.88 14.33
CA LEU A 576 19.64 -20.06 13.41
C LEU A 576 19.18 -20.45 12.00
N GLY A 577 19.78 -19.84 10.97
CA GLY A 577 19.55 -20.26 9.58
C GLY A 577 18.15 -19.96 9.04
N ASN A 578 17.42 -19.01 9.62
CA ASN A 578 16.12 -18.59 9.10
C ASN A 578 16.30 -17.72 7.85
N LEU A 579 15.34 -17.79 6.93
CA LEU A 579 15.30 -17.02 5.69
C LEU A 579 14.15 -16.02 5.74
N VAL A 580 14.40 -14.76 5.39
CA VAL A 580 13.36 -13.73 5.21
C VAL A 580 13.53 -13.14 3.81
N GLN A 581 12.68 -13.47 2.85
CA GLN A 581 12.90 -13.21 1.42
C GLN A 581 11.67 -12.66 0.70
N GLY A 582 11.85 -11.68 -0.19
CA GLY A 582 10.79 -11.18 -1.08
C GLY A 582 9.57 -10.54 -0.40
N ASN A 583 9.63 -10.21 0.89
CA ASN A 583 8.51 -9.62 1.65
C ASN A 583 8.41 -8.10 1.45
N PHE A 584 7.22 -7.57 1.71
CA PHE A 584 6.90 -6.15 1.75
C PHE A 584 6.64 -5.76 3.21
N ILE A 585 7.51 -4.92 3.79
CA ILE A 585 7.55 -4.65 5.23
C ILE A 585 7.43 -3.14 5.49
N GLY A 586 6.36 -2.75 6.19
CA GLY A 586 5.96 -1.36 6.42
C GLY A 586 5.25 -0.70 5.22
N THR A 587 4.88 -1.50 4.22
CA THR A 587 4.33 -1.06 2.94
C THR A 587 3.46 -2.15 2.32
N ASP A 588 2.65 -1.81 1.32
CA ASP A 588 1.81 -2.76 0.60
C ASP A 588 2.60 -3.63 -0.39
N GLN A 589 1.91 -4.56 -1.06
CA GLN A 589 2.48 -5.44 -2.10
C GLN A 589 3.06 -4.72 -3.34
N THR A 590 2.91 -3.40 -3.47
CA THR A 590 3.56 -2.59 -4.51
C THR A 590 4.78 -1.80 -4.02
N GLY A 591 4.99 -1.71 -2.69
CA GLY A 591 6.04 -0.88 -2.10
C GLY A 591 5.74 0.63 -2.12
N THR A 592 4.48 1.04 -2.27
CA THR A 592 4.11 2.46 -2.47
C THR A 592 3.20 3.03 -1.40
N ALA A 593 2.33 2.21 -0.80
CA ALA A 593 1.50 2.64 0.32
C ALA A 593 2.33 2.75 1.59
N VAL A 594 2.03 3.78 2.40
CA VAL A 594 2.67 4.04 3.69
C VAL A 594 1.81 3.35 4.75
N ILE A 595 2.23 2.18 5.22
CA ILE A 595 1.47 1.36 6.20
C ILE A 595 2.45 0.99 7.31
N HIS A 596 2.66 1.95 8.21
CA HIS A 596 3.90 2.10 8.93
C HIS A 596 4.02 1.00 10.00
N ASN A 597 5.13 0.27 10.09
CA ASN A 597 5.44 -0.38 11.37
C ASN A 597 5.96 0.68 12.35
N LYS A 598 5.49 0.65 13.60
CA LYS A 598 5.71 1.75 14.58
C LYS A 598 7.12 1.81 15.18
N ILE A 599 7.96 0.82 14.90
CA ILE A 599 9.36 0.66 15.29
C ILE A 599 10.10 0.07 14.06
N ASP A 600 10.96 -0.93 14.22
CA ASP A 600 11.79 -1.47 13.14
C ASP A 600 11.01 -2.37 12.16
N GLY A 601 11.41 -2.37 10.89
CA GLY A 601 10.88 -3.31 9.90
C GLY A 601 11.27 -4.75 10.24
N ILE A 602 12.56 -4.98 10.48
CA ILE A 602 13.11 -6.26 10.95
C ILE A 602 14.05 -6.01 12.14
N ILE A 603 13.95 -6.82 13.19
CA ILE A 603 14.91 -6.86 14.30
C ILE A 603 15.51 -8.26 14.50
N ILE A 604 16.82 -8.32 14.70
CA ILE A 604 17.58 -9.53 15.07
C ILE A 604 18.20 -9.29 16.45
N THR A 605 17.90 -10.16 17.43
CA THR A 605 18.27 -9.92 18.84
C THR A 605 18.46 -11.22 19.64
N ASP A 606 18.77 -11.09 20.94
CA ASP A 606 19.04 -12.17 21.89
C ASP A 606 20.03 -13.25 21.37
N GLY A 607 21.04 -12.84 20.59
CA GLY A 607 22.07 -13.72 20.03
C GLY A 607 21.67 -14.50 18.76
N ALA A 608 20.53 -14.20 18.14
CA ALA A 608 20.11 -14.85 16.89
C ALA A 608 21.16 -14.65 15.77
N SER A 609 21.61 -15.75 15.16
CA SER A 609 22.81 -15.78 14.31
C SER A 609 22.62 -16.62 13.04
N SER A 610 23.46 -16.42 12.03
CA SER A 610 23.42 -17.15 10.75
C SER A 610 22.08 -17.06 9.99
N ASN A 611 21.28 -16.02 10.20
CA ASN A 611 20.02 -15.80 9.48
C ASN A 611 20.26 -15.03 8.17
N THR A 612 19.44 -15.24 7.14
CA THR A 612 19.53 -14.51 5.87
C THR A 612 18.29 -13.64 5.67
N ILE A 613 18.51 -12.33 5.62
CA ILE A 613 17.52 -11.35 5.20
C ILE A 613 17.82 -10.97 3.75
N GLY A 614 16.95 -11.40 2.85
CA GLY A 614 17.08 -11.23 1.41
C GLY A 614 17.83 -12.40 0.77
N GLY A 615 18.80 -12.13 -0.11
CA GLY A 615 19.65 -13.18 -0.69
C GLY A 615 20.49 -12.72 -1.87
N ALA A 616 21.30 -13.64 -2.42
CA ALA A 616 22.20 -13.36 -3.54
C ALA A 616 21.46 -13.10 -4.88
N ARG A 617 20.20 -13.53 -5.01
CA ARG A 617 19.33 -13.19 -6.15
C ARG A 617 18.56 -11.91 -5.85
N PRO A 618 18.41 -10.97 -6.80
CA PRO A 618 17.57 -9.77 -6.59
C PRO A 618 16.12 -10.09 -6.21
N SER A 619 15.55 -11.19 -6.72
CA SER A 619 14.17 -11.62 -6.38
C SER A 619 14.00 -12.13 -4.95
N ALA A 620 15.09 -12.41 -4.23
CA ALA A 620 15.03 -12.75 -2.81
C ALA A 620 15.01 -11.51 -1.92
N GLY A 621 15.38 -10.32 -2.42
CA GLY A 621 15.44 -9.09 -1.65
C GLY A 621 14.07 -8.66 -1.11
N ASN A 622 14.00 -8.26 0.16
CA ASN A 622 12.77 -7.70 0.74
C ASN A 622 12.64 -6.22 0.37
N THR A 623 11.41 -5.73 0.24
CA THR A 623 11.08 -4.30 0.20
C THR A 623 10.76 -3.85 1.61
N ILE A 624 11.62 -3.03 2.22
CA ILE A 624 11.50 -2.59 3.62
C ILE A 624 11.43 -1.07 3.66
N ALA A 625 10.23 -0.54 3.86
CA ALA A 625 9.97 0.88 3.70
C ALA A 625 8.98 1.45 4.73
N PHE A 626 9.06 2.76 4.95
CA PHE A 626 8.12 3.53 5.78
C PHE A 626 7.99 3.08 7.24
N ASN A 627 8.94 2.31 7.76
CA ASN A 627 8.99 1.96 9.18
C ASN A 627 9.44 3.18 10.01
N VAL A 628 8.87 3.35 11.20
CA VAL A 628 9.12 4.49 12.10
C VAL A 628 10.44 4.36 12.88
N GLY A 629 10.98 3.14 12.93
CA GLY A 629 12.35 2.84 13.35
C GLY A 629 13.28 2.62 12.16
N ASN A 630 14.15 1.63 12.29
CA ASN A 630 15.12 1.26 11.25
C ASN A 630 14.48 0.31 10.23
N GLY A 631 15.07 0.19 9.03
CA GLY A 631 14.70 -0.86 8.10
C GLY A 631 15.02 -2.25 8.69
N ILE A 632 16.29 -2.46 9.03
CA ILE A 632 16.78 -3.65 9.73
C ILE A 632 17.63 -3.20 10.93
N ARG A 633 17.37 -3.74 12.12
CA ARG A 633 18.18 -3.51 13.33
C ARG A 633 18.73 -4.82 13.87
N VAL A 634 20.04 -4.90 14.08
CA VAL A 634 20.71 -6.05 14.68
C VAL A 634 21.25 -5.63 16.05
N GLU A 635 20.65 -6.16 17.12
CA GLU A 635 21.08 -5.86 18.50
C GLU A 635 22.20 -6.79 18.98
N SER A 636 22.24 -8.03 18.47
CA SER A 636 23.23 -9.04 18.87
C SER A 636 23.21 -10.23 17.89
N GLY A 637 24.16 -11.15 18.06
CA GLY A 637 24.38 -12.29 17.16
C GLY A 637 25.30 -11.96 15.99
N SER A 638 25.77 -12.99 15.29
CA SER A 638 26.71 -12.86 14.16
C SER A 638 26.25 -13.62 12.94
N ASP A 639 26.96 -13.40 11.84
CA ASP A 639 26.84 -14.18 10.60
C ASP A 639 25.46 -13.98 9.92
N ASN A 640 24.74 -12.90 10.25
CA ASN A 640 23.44 -12.59 9.66
C ASN A 640 23.61 -11.83 8.33
N VAL A 641 23.27 -12.50 7.24
CA VAL A 641 23.44 -12.06 5.85
C VAL A 641 22.32 -11.11 5.43
N LEU A 642 22.64 -9.87 5.04
CA LEU A 642 21.64 -8.84 4.69
C LEU A 642 21.79 -8.41 3.21
N LEU A 643 21.38 -9.26 2.26
CA LEU A 643 21.67 -9.08 0.83
C LEU A 643 20.45 -8.70 -0.02
N SER A 644 20.66 -7.81 -0.98
CA SER A 644 19.73 -7.39 -2.05
C SER A 644 18.41 -6.75 -1.58
N ASN A 645 18.29 -6.40 -0.30
CA ASN A 645 17.09 -5.74 0.24
C ASN A 645 16.95 -4.31 -0.30
N SER A 646 15.75 -3.96 -0.76
CA SER A 646 15.36 -2.63 -1.16
C SER A 646 14.84 -1.87 0.07
N ILE A 647 15.71 -1.06 0.69
CA ILE A 647 15.43 -0.36 1.94
C ILE A 647 15.35 1.15 1.67
N TYR A 648 14.21 1.79 1.97
CA TYR A 648 14.01 3.24 1.72
C TYR A 648 12.90 3.85 2.57
N SER A 649 12.97 5.17 2.77
CA SER A 649 11.91 5.96 3.43
C SER A 649 11.53 5.49 4.85
N ASN A 650 12.38 4.70 5.51
CA ASN A 650 12.32 4.49 6.96
C ASN A 650 12.81 5.77 7.64
N THR A 651 12.31 6.10 8.84
CA THR A 651 12.66 7.36 9.51
C THR A 651 13.96 7.33 10.30
N GLN A 652 14.55 6.14 10.49
CA GLN A 652 15.92 5.96 11.00
C GLN A 652 16.81 5.29 9.93
N LEU A 653 17.88 4.60 10.34
CA LEU A 653 18.83 3.99 9.42
C LEU A 653 18.20 2.84 8.60
N GLY A 654 18.78 2.59 7.42
CA GLY A 654 18.37 1.45 6.59
C GLY A 654 18.76 0.12 7.23
N ILE A 655 20.01 0.04 7.70
CA ILE A 655 20.55 -1.05 8.52
C ILE A 655 21.25 -0.39 9.71
N ASN A 656 21.01 -0.89 10.91
CA ASN A 656 21.63 -0.46 12.16
C ASN A 656 22.26 -1.69 12.85
N LEU A 657 23.57 -1.66 13.10
CA LEU A 657 24.26 -2.64 13.95
C LEU A 657 24.52 -1.99 15.30
N VAL A 658 23.86 -2.48 16.36
CA VAL A 658 23.92 -1.80 17.67
C VAL A 658 25.24 -2.13 18.38
N GLY A 659 25.91 -1.09 18.88
CA GLY A 659 27.11 -1.19 19.71
C GLY A 659 28.34 -0.47 19.15
N GLY A 660 29.46 -0.56 19.87
CA GLY A 660 30.68 0.18 19.54
C GLY A 660 30.58 1.66 19.87
N ILE A 661 31.17 2.51 19.03
CA ILE A 661 31.03 3.98 19.12
C ILE A 661 30.12 4.40 17.97
N GLU A 662 28.85 4.65 18.30
CA GLU A 662 27.84 5.15 17.38
C GLU A 662 27.97 6.67 17.20
N ASP A 663 27.71 7.15 15.99
CA ASP A 663 27.58 8.58 15.70
C ASP A 663 26.23 9.16 16.21
N PRO A 664 25.97 10.48 16.12
CA PRO A 664 24.72 11.08 16.58
C PRO A 664 23.44 10.56 15.89
N PHE A 665 23.56 9.75 14.85
CA PHE A 665 22.47 9.15 14.10
C PHE A 665 22.39 7.61 14.24
N GLY A 666 23.26 7.01 15.06
CA GLY A 666 23.26 5.58 15.38
C GLY A 666 24.10 4.72 14.46
N VAL A 667 25.02 5.29 13.67
CA VAL A 667 25.89 4.54 12.75
C VAL A 667 27.18 4.14 13.47
N THR A 668 27.55 2.86 13.44
CA THR A 668 28.80 2.39 14.04
C THR A 668 30.01 2.95 13.29
N ALA A 669 30.96 3.57 13.99
CA ALA A 669 32.17 4.08 13.33
C ALA A 669 33.08 2.93 12.84
N ASN A 670 33.41 2.95 11.53
CA ASN A 670 34.42 2.08 10.94
C ASN A 670 35.72 2.08 11.77
N SER A 671 36.23 0.90 12.09
CA SER A 671 37.33 0.74 13.04
C SER A 671 38.58 0.07 12.43
N PRO A 672 39.80 0.47 12.84
CA PRO A 672 41.03 -0.14 12.33
C PRO A 672 41.23 -1.58 12.81
N GLY A 673 41.67 -2.47 11.92
CA GLY A 673 42.12 -3.83 12.26
C GLY A 673 41.12 -4.96 11.97
N GLY A 674 39.88 -4.65 11.60
CA GLY A 674 38.87 -5.64 11.20
C GLY A 674 37.65 -5.70 12.11
N PRO A 675 36.77 -6.71 11.92
CA PRO A 675 35.50 -6.84 12.65
C PRO A 675 35.71 -7.22 14.14
N HIS A 676 34.75 -6.79 14.97
CA HIS A 676 34.79 -6.78 16.43
C HIS A 676 33.84 -7.80 17.09
N VAL A 677 33.68 -7.69 18.42
CA VAL A 677 32.59 -8.34 19.15
C VAL A 677 31.36 -7.42 19.14
N GLY A 678 30.20 -7.94 18.72
CA GLY A 678 28.95 -7.20 18.67
C GLY A 678 27.97 -7.74 17.62
N ALA A 679 26.90 -7.00 17.37
CA ALA A 679 25.94 -7.26 16.30
C ALA A 679 26.65 -7.38 14.93
N ASN A 680 26.51 -8.52 14.25
CA ASN A 680 27.24 -8.81 13.00
C ASN A 680 28.75 -8.49 13.08
N ARG A 681 29.36 -8.72 14.24
CA ARG A 681 30.77 -8.39 14.51
C ARG A 681 31.13 -6.93 14.16
N LEU A 682 30.16 -6.00 14.22
CA LEU A 682 30.30 -4.59 13.83
C LEU A 682 31.06 -4.44 12.51
N GLN A 683 30.63 -5.20 11.49
CA GLN A 683 31.29 -5.25 10.19
C GLN A 683 31.37 -3.86 9.55
N ASN A 684 32.59 -3.35 9.36
CA ASN A 684 32.86 -2.09 8.68
C ASN A 684 32.13 -1.99 7.32
N TYR A 685 31.64 -0.80 6.95
CA TYR A 685 31.04 -0.48 5.65
C TYR A 685 32.05 0.12 4.65
N PRO A 686 31.79 0.08 3.33
CA PRO A 686 32.56 0.82 2.34
C PRO A 686 32.43 2.34 2.52
N ILE A 687 33.46 3.12 2.20
CA ILE A 687 33.40 4.58 2.14
C ILE A 687 33.48 5.01 0.69
N LEU A 688 32.40 5.62 0.19
CA LEU A 688 32.29 6.09 -1.20
C LEU A 688 32.86 7.50 -1.35
N THR A 689 33.71 7.72 -2.35
CA THR A 689 34.40 8.99 -2.59
C THR A 689 34.08 9.62 -3.94
N ALA A 690 33.61 8.83 -4.92
CA ALA A 690 33.17 9.33 -6.21
C ALA A 690 32.05 8.46 -6.79
N VAL A 691 31.03 9.09 -7.37
CA VAL A 691 29.99 8.42 -8.16
C VAL A 691 29.70 9.29 -9.39
N ALA A 692 29.68 8.68 -10.57
CA ALA A 692 29.37 9.37 -11.82
C ALA A 692 28.56 8.49 -12.80
N PRO A 693 27.63 9.06 -13.59
CA PRO A 693 26.99 8.34 -14.69
C PRO A 693 28.04 7.88 -15.71
N SER A 694 27.92 6.64 -16.22
CA SER A 694 28.92 6.04 -17.12
C SER A 694 28.21 5.25 -18.24
N GLY A 695 27.54 5.99 -19.14
CA GLY A 695 26.68 5.41 -20.17
C GLY A 695 25.54 4.59 -19.56
N ASN A 696 25.49 3.30 -19.85
CA ASN A 696 24.51 2.35 -19.26
C ASN A 696 24.94 1.80 -17.89
N SER A 697 26.07 2.27 -17.35
CA SER A 697 26.65 1.85 -16.07
C SER A 697 26.86 3.05 -15.14
N THR A 698 27.28 2.81 -13.91
CA THR A 698 27.66 3.87 -12.95
C THR A 698 29.09 3.64 -12.47
N PHE A 699 29.94 4.64 -12.64
CA PHE A 699 31.28 4.63 -12.05
C PHE A 699 31.17 4.87 -10.55
N VAL A 700 31.83 4.03 -9.75
CA VAL A 700 31.90 4.15 -8.29
C VAL A 700 33.35 3.98 -7.84
N GLN A 701 33.81 4.91 -7.00
CA GLN A 701 35.10 4.87 -6.34
C GLN A 701 34.94 4.93 -4.82
N GLY A 702 35.77 4.19 -4.10
CA GLY A 702 35.80 4.22 -2.65
C GLY A 702 36.99 3.51 -2.02
N THR A 703 36.97 3.50 -0.68
CA THR A 703 37.89 2.73 0.17
C THR A 703 37.10 1.80 1.08
N PHE A 704 37.77 0.79 1.61
CA PHE A 704 37.21 -0.17 2.54
C PHE A 704 38.31 -0.68 3.47
N SER A 705 37.93 -1.06 4.69
CA SER A 705 38.84 -1.74 5.63
C SER A 705 38.11 -2.87 6.36
N GLY A 706 38.78 -3.98 6.59
CA GLY A 706 38.23 -5.18 7.21
C GLY A 706 39.33 -6.18 7.59
N THR A 707 38.98 -7.43 7.80
CA THR A 707 39.95 -8.52 8.03
C THR A 707 41.00 -8.56 6.91
N PRO A 708 42.32 -8.67 7.20
CA PRO A 708 43.36 -8.80 6.18
C PRO A 708 43.20 -9.99 5.23
N ASN A 709 43.69 -9.85 3.99
CA ASN A 709 43.69 -10.88 2.94
C ASN A 709 42.34 -11.60 2.72
N THR A 710 41.23 -10.89 2.94
CA THR A 710 39.88 -11.46 2.99
C THR A 710 39.01 -10.90 1.87
N SER A 711 38.16 -11.76 1.30
CA SER A 711 37.26 -11.41 0.20
C SER A 711 35.88 -11.04 0.72
N PHE A 712 35.42 -9.82 0.45
CA PHE A 712 34.12 -9.31 0.85
C PHE A 712 33.18 -9.20 -0.36
N THR A 713 31.89 -9.46 -0.14
CA THR A 713 30.83 -9.17 -1.10
C THR A 713 30.36 -7.74 -0.88
N VAL A 714 30.45 -6.88 -1.88
CA VAL A 714 30.03 -5.47 -1.81
C VAL A 714 28.83 -5.26 -2.74
N GLN A 715 27.71 -4.80 -2.20
CA GLN A 715 26.51 -4.48 -2.98
C GLN A 715 26.30 -2.98 -3.05
N PHE A 716 25.93 -2.47 -4.22
CA PHE A 716 25.72 -1.04 -4.46
C PHE A 716 24.25 -0.76 -4.75
N PHE A 717 23.72 0.32 -4.21
CA PHE A 717 22.30 0.68 -4.30
C PHE A 717 22.12 2.16 -4.65
N SER A 718 21.08 2.52 -5.40
CA SER A 718 20.68 3.92 -5.60
C SER A 718 19.41 4.31 -4.85
N SER A 719 19.33 5.59 -4.51
CA SER A 719 18.19 6.24 -3.86
C SER A 719 17.98 7.64 -4.46
N LEU A 720 16.71 8.06 -4.59
CA LEU A 720 16.34 9.33 -5.23
C LEU A 720 16.68 10.58 -4.39
N ALA A 721 16.81 10.41 -3.07
CA ALA A 721 17.07 11.49 -2.13
C ALA A 721 18.23 11.12 -1.20
N LYS A 722 18.92 12.14 -0.69
CA LYS A 722 19.88 11.96 0.40
C LYS A 722 19.11 11.65 1.68
N GLU A 723 19.60 10.69 2.44
CA GLU A 723 19.12 10.38 3.78
C GLU A 723 19.63 11.46 4.79
N LEU A 724 18.92 11.64 5.91
CA LEU A 724 19.13 12.69 6.91
C LEU A 724 20.38 12.51 7.80
N SER A 725 20.68 11.29 8.25
CA SER A 725 21.97 10.97 8.90
C SER A 725 23.16 11.19 7.96
N GLY A 726 22.93 10.98 6.66
CA GLY A 726 23.95 11.00 5.63
C GLY A 726 24.56 9.63 5.32
N PHE A 727 24.35 8.62 6.16
CA PHE A 727 24.59 7.21 5.86
C PHE A 727 23.29 6.60 5.35
N GLY A 728 23.29 6.21 4.08
CA GLY A 728 22.04 6.18 3.33
C GLY A 728 21.19 4.92 3.54
N GLN A 729 20.06 4.89 2.83
CA GLN A 729 19.29 3.68 2.60
C GLN A 729 19.44 3.31 1.11
N GLY A 730 19.39 2.02 0.77
CA GLY A 730 19.54 1.54 -0.59
C GLY A 730 18.23 1.04 -1.21
N LYS A 731 17.58 1.83 -2.07
CA LYS A 731 16.34 1.39 -2.75
C LYS A 731 16.60 0.41 -3.88
N THR A 732 17.37 0.81 -4.89
CA THR A 732 17.51 0.04 -6.14
C THR A 732 18.87 -0.62 -6.19
N LEU A 733 18.95 -1.96 -6.17
CA LEU A 733 20.21 -2.68 -6.34
C LEU A 733 20.80 -2.40 -7.73
N LEU A 734 22.03 -1.89 -7.76
CA LEU A 734 22.78 -1.55 -8.98
C LEU A 734 23.72 -2.66 -9.44
N GLY A 735 24.14 -3.51 -8.52
CA GLY A 735 25.08 -4.60 -8.78
C GLY A 735 25.77 -5.10 -7.53
N THR A 736 26.62 -6.10 -7.72
CA THR A 736 27.43 -6.73 -6.68
C THR A 736 28.84 -6.91 -7.22
N SER A 737 29.84 -6.64 -6.39
CA SER A 737 31.26 -6.84 -6.68
C SER A 737 31.90 -7.64 -5.55
N THR A 738 33.02 -8.29 -5.86
CA THR A 738 33.91 -8.84 -4.84
C THR A 738 35.04 -7.84 -4.60
N LEU A 739 35.44 -7.64 -3.34
CA LEU A 739 36.55 -6.78 -2.95
C LEU A 739 37.50 -7.55 -2.03
N MET A 740 38.79 -7.58 -2.35
CA MET A 740 39.80 -8.23 -1.54
C MET A 740 40.62 -7.19 -0.77
N THR A 741 40.75 -7.38 0.54
CA THR A 741 41.66 -6.59 1.39
C THR A 741 43.10 -7.04 1.26
N ASP A 742 44.03 -6.11 1.43
CA ASP A 742 45.46 -6.37 1.48
C ASP A 742 45.89 -6.99 2.83
N ALA A 743 47.20 -7.21 3.00
CA ALA A 743 47.79 -7.74 4.23
C ALA A 743 47.66 -6.80 5.45
N SER A 744 47.25 -5.55 5.25
CA SER A 744 46.95 -4.57 6.30
C SER A 744 45.45 -4.42 6.57
N GLY A 745 44.60 -5.17 5.87
CA GLY A 745 43.15 -5.08 5.99
C GLY A 745 42.49 -4.00 5.12
N ASN A 746 43.23 -3.33 4.25
CA ASN A 746 42.71 -2.20 3.45
C ASN A 746 42.39 -2.60 2.01
N ALA A 747 41.43 -1.92 1.39
CA ALA A 747 41.16 -2.02 -0.03
C ALA A 747 40.76 -0.66 -0.62
N THR A 748 41.13 -0.42 -1.88
CA THR A 748 40.65 0.70 -2.69
C THR A 748 39.95 0.11 -3.93
N PHE A 749 38.90 0.78 -4.40
CA PHE A 749 38.17 0.33 -5.59
C PHE A 749 37.76 1.50 -6.47
N ALA A 750 37.77 1.27 -7.78
CA ALA A 750 37.29 2.16 -8.83
C ALA A 750 36.75 1.27 -9.95
N LEU A 751 35.42 1.18 -10.09
CA LEU A 751 34.77 0.21 -10.98
C LEU A 751 33.46 0.77 -11.55
N ASN A 752 32.92 0.11 -12.58
CA ASN A 752 31.58 0.41 -13.10
C ASN A 752 30.59 -0.67 -12.63
N VAL A 753 29.48 -0.28 -11.99
CA VAL A 753 28.35 -1.17 -11.69
C VAL A 753 27.34 -1.18 -12.86
N PRO A 754 26.70 -2.32 -13.19
CA PRO A 754 26.00 -2.54 -14.47
C PRO A 754 24.64 -1.83 -14.63
N VAL A 755 24.30 -0.88 -13.75
CA VAL A 755 23.08 -0.07 -13.82
C VAL A 755 23.45 1.41 -13.79
N ALA A 756 22.90 2.19 -14.72
CA ALA A 756 23.10 3.64 -14.77
C ALA A 756 22.29 4.38 -13.69
N VAL A 757 22.96 5.29 -12.97
CA VAL A 757 22.38 6.17 -11.97
C VAL A 757 22.44 7.62 -12.49
N PRO A 758 21.28 8.23 -12.83
CA PRO A 758 21.21 9.62 -13.27
C PRO A 758 21.86 10.60 -12.29
N SER A 759 22.32 11.73 -12.84
CA SER A 759 22.82 12.85 -12.05
C SER A 759 21.81 13.28 -10.98
N GLY A 760 22.30 13.53 -9.76
CA GLY A 760 21.50 14.01 -8.64
C GLY A 760 20.84 12.93 -7.78
N GLN A 761 20.86 11.65 -8.20
CA GLN A 761 20.58 10.53 -7.31
C GLN A 761 21.78 10.22 -6.42
N PHE A 762 21.56 9.45 -5.35
CA PHE A 762 22.58 9.06 -4.37
C PHE A 762 22.85 7.56 -4.47
N VAL A 763 24.10 7.16 -4.28
CA VAL A 763 24.53 5.77 -4.20
C VAL A 763 25.06 5.46 -2.80
N THR A 764 24.73 4.28 -2.32
CA THR A 764 25.25 3.67 -1.10
C THR A 764 25.78 2.27 -1.38
N ALA A 765 26.54 1.70 -0.43
CA ALA A 765 26.99 0.32 -0.49
C ALA A 765 26.96 -0.36 0.88
N THR A 766 26.83 -1.69 0.89
CA THR A 766 27.06 -2.56 2.06
C THR A 766 28.21 -3.52 1.77
N ALA A 767 28.87 -4.03 2.82
CA ALA A 767 29.87 -5.09 2.72
C ALA A 767 29.48 -6.30 3.58
N THR A 768 29.61 -7.49 3.01
CA THR A 768 29.37 -8.77 3.68
C THR A 768 30.65 -9.62 3.69
N ASP A 769 31.05 -10.10 4.86
CA ASP A 769 32.22 -10.98 5.03
C ASP A 769 31.93 -12.44 4.59
N PRO A 770 32.95 -13.32 4.44
CA PRO A 770 32.74 -14.72 4.05
C PRO A 770 31.92 -15.56 5.02
N THR A 771 31.77 -15.13 6.28
CA THR A 771 30.98 -15.83 7.30
C THR A 771 29.52 -15.38 7.33
N GLY A 772 29.21 -14.22 6.74
CA GLY A 772 27.87 -13.69 6.53
C GLY A 772 27.59 -12.36 7.23
N ASN A 773 28.53 -11.82 8.02
CA ASN A 773 28.32 -10.55 8.71
C ASN A 773 28.20 -9.42 7.68
N THR A 774 27.08 -8.70 7.68
CA THR A 774 26.83 -7.57 6.77
C THR A 774 26.80 -6.26 7.56
N SER A 775 27.47 -5.23 7.03
CA SER A 775 27.59 -3.88 7.57
C SER A 775 26.29 -3.07 7.53
N GLU A 776 26.27 -1.90 8.20
CA GLU A 776 25.39 -0.79 7.80
C GLU A 776 25.68 -0.31 6.36
N PHE A 777 24.87 0.64 5.88
CA PHE A 777 25.13 1.31 4.60
C PHE A 777 26.25 2.36 4.71
N SER A 778 26.99 2.53 3.62
CA SER A 778 27.95 3.62 3.42
C SER A 778 27.31 5.02 3.52
N ASN A 779 28.19 6.02 3.55
CA ASN A 779 27.83 7.40 3.23
C ASN A 779 27.07 7.50 1.88
N SER A 780 26.07 8.39 1.84
CA SER A 780 25.27 8.70 0.65
C SER A 780 26.07 9.57 -0.33
N MET A 781 26.62 8.98 -1.38
CA MET A 781 27.43 9.71 -2.36
C MET A 781 26.60 10.13 -3.58
N PRO A 782 26.47 11.42 -3.92
CA PRO A 782 25.71 11.86 -5.09
C PRO A 782 26.39 11.44 -6.40
N SER A 783 25.60 10.99 -7.36
CA SER A 783 26.00 10.84 -8.77
C SER A 783 26.15 12.22 -9.39
N VAL A 784 27.41 12.63 -9.65
CA VAL A 784 27.73 13.92 -10.24
C VAL A 784 28.31 13.69 -11.64
N PRO A 785 27.76 14.33 -12.70
CA PRO A 785 28.30 14.19 -14.04
C PRO A 785 29.71 14.76 -14.09
N VAL A 786 30.56 14.21 -14.97
CA VAL A 786 31.89 14.74 -15.23
C VAL A 786 31.91 15.32 -16.63
N THR A 787 32.24 16.60 -16.76
CA THR A 787 32.30 17.30 -18.05
C THR A 787 33.72 17.80 -18.32
N ILE A 788 34.25 17.51 -19.52
CA ILE A 788 35.56 17.98 -19.97
C ILE A 788 35.38 18.89 -21.18
N GLN A 789 35.97 20.09 -21.16
CA GLN A 789 35.82 21.11 -22.20
C GLN A 789 37.04 22.02 -22.29
N PHE A 790 37.13 22.84 -23.34
CA PHE A 790 38.09 23.94 -23.37
C PHE A 790 37.71 25.03 -22.36
N GLY A 791 38.72 25.71 -21.81
CA GLY A 791 38.55 26.85 -20.90
C GLY A 791 38.02 28.12 -21.58
N SER A 792 38.05 28.16 -22.91
CA SER A 792 37.49 29.24 -23.75
C SER A 792 37.10 28.68 -25.12
N PRO A 793 36.06 29.19 -25.79
CA PRO A 793 35.77 28.85 -27.20
C PRO A 793 36.79 29.47 -28.17
N THR A 794 37.50 30.52 -27.73
CA THR A 794 38.50 31.22 -28.53
C THR A 794 39.75 31.50 -27.72
N PHE A 795 40.91 31.20 -28.28
CA PHE A 795 42.22 31.60 -27.78
C PHE A 795 42.85 32.55 -28.80
N SER A 796 43.74 33.44 -28.34
CA SER A 796 44.50 34.31 -29.23
C SER A 796 45.93 34.39 -28.71
N ILE A 797 46.89 34.41 -29.63
CA ILE A 797 48.31 34.55 -29.35
C ILE A 797 48.93 35.49 -30.38
N GLY A 798 49.97 36.24 -29.99
CA GLY A 798 50.83 36.92 -30.97
C GLY A 798 51.79 35.91 -31.59
N GLU A 799 52.11 36.06 -32.87
CA GLU A 799 52.98 35.13 -33.62
C GLU A 799 54.36 34.97 -32.95
N GLY A 800 54.98 36.09 -32.53
CA GLY A 800 56.25 36.18 -31.80
C GLY A 800 56.25 35.60 -30.38
N ALA A 801 55.25 34.80 -30.01
CA ALA A 801 55.24 34.01 -28.79
C ALA A 801 55.40 32.52 -29.11
N ALA A 802 56.54 31.93 -28.71
CA ALA A 802 56.97 30.57 -29.06
C ALA A 802 55.96 29.42 -28.85
N SER A 803 54.90 29.60 -28.03
CA SER A 803 53.80 28.64 -27.97
C SER A 803 52.52 29.26 -27.39
N ALA A 804 51.36 28.88 -27.95
CA ALA A 804 50.05 29.11 -27.35
C ALA A 804 49.78 28.07 -26.26
N THR A 805 49.26 28.51 -25.10
CA THR A 805 48.80 27.62 -24.02
C THR A 805 47.28 27.47 -24.08
N ILE A 806 46.82 26.25 -24.36
CA ILE A 806 45.40 25.89 -24.42
C ILE A 806 44.98 25.28 -23.10
N THR A 807 44.08 25.95 -22.39
CA THR A 807 43.52 25.48 -21.11
C THR A 807 42.32 24.57 -21.37
N ILE A 808 42.30 23.40 -20.71
CA ILE A 808 41.22 22.41 -20.76
C ILE A 808 40.78 22.14 -19.32
N THR A 809 39.47 22.19 -19.09
CA THR A 809 38.88 22.14 -17.75
C THR A 809 38.03 20.88 -17.58
N ARG A 810 38.13 20.27 -16.41
CA ARG A 810 37.24 19.24 -15.89
C ARG A 810 36.31 19.88 -14.87
N SER A 811 35.01 19.68 -15.04
CA SER A 811 33.96 20.22 -14.18
C SER A 811 33.00 19.11 -13.72
N GLY A 812 32.24 19.40 -12.65
CA GLY A 812 31.37 18.41 -12.00
C GLY A 812 32.15 17.46 -11.10
N GLY A 813 32.01 16.14 -11.29
CA GLY A 813 32.66 15.14 -10.46
C GLY A 813 34.18 15.12 -10.62
N ILE A 814 34.92 15.33 -9.53
CA ILE A 814 36.41 15.38 -9.53
C ILE A 814 37.09 14.10 -9.03
N GLY A 815 36.33 13.11 -8.54
CA GLY A 815 36.85 11.80 -8.17
C GLY A 815 37.05 10.86 -9.37
N GLY A 816 37.92 9.87 -9.25
CA GLY A 816 38.32 8.98 -10.34
C GLY A 816 39.24 9.66 -11.37
N ALA A 817 40.07 8.85 -12.03
CA ALA A 817 40.84 9.31 -13.18
C ALA A 817 39.98 9.28 -14.45
N VAL A 818 39.97 10.37 -15.21
CA VAL A 818 39.29 10.46 -16.52
C VAL A 818 40.30 10.93 -17.58
N ALA A 819 40.08 10.57 -18.83
CA ALA A 819 40.88 11.02 -19.95
C ALA A 819 40.01 11.59 -21.07
N VAL A 820 40.61 12.45 -21.90
CA VAL A 820 40.04 12.95 -23.16
C VAL A 820 41.14 12.98 -24.22
N SER A 821 40.82 12.75 -25.48
CA SER A 821 41.73 12.92 -26.61
C SER A 821 41.67 14.36 -27.13
N PHE A 822 42.82 14.98 -27.36
CA PHE A 822 42.96 16.32 -27.95
C PHE A 822 43.68 16.24 -29.30
N ALA A 823 43.26 17.10 -30.25
CA ALA A 823 43.99 17.31 -31.51
C ALA A 823 43.79 18.73 -32.06
N THR A 824 44.87 19.29 -32.62
CA THR A 824 44.83 20.41 -33.59
C THR A 824 44.35 19.92 -34.96
N GLY A 825 43.41 20.63 -35.56
CA GLY A 825 42.91 20.42 -36.92
C GLY A 825 43.28 21.58 -37.85
N GLY A 826 42.59 21.68 -39.00
CA GLY A 826 42.82 22.75 -39.98
C GLY A 826 42.35 24.13 -39.51
N GLY A 827 42.20 25.06 -40.45
CA GLY A 827 41.85 26.45 -40.22
C GLY A 827 42.32 27.28 -41.41
N THR A 828 42.77 28.51 -41.19
CA THR A 828 43.56 29.25 -42.19
C THR A 828 45.06 29.03 -42.01
N ALA A 829 45.52 28.76 -40.78
CA ALA A 829 46.92 28.48 -40.49
C ALA A 829 47.38 27.13 -41.02
N THR A 830 48.58 27.13 -41.60
CA THR A 830 49.28 26.03 -42.23
C THR A 830 50.24 25.33 -41.26
N ALA A 831 49.91 24.08 -40.96
CA ALA A 831 50.75 23.19 -40.16
C ALA A 831 52.17 23.05 -40.76
N GLY A 832 53.18 23.38 -39.95
CA GLY A 832 54.60 23.33 -40.33
C GLY A 832 55.18 24.64 -40.87
N SER A 833 54.33 25.60 -41.25
CA SER A 833 54.74 26.98 -41.52
C SER A 833 54.53 27.84 -40.27
N ASP A 834 53.29 27.88 -39.75
CA ASP A 834 52.85 28.92 -38.79
C ASP A 834 52.62 28.32 -37.39
N TYR A 835 52.47 26.99 -37.30
CA TYR A 835 52.43 26.24 -36.05
C TYR A 835 52.86 24.78 -36.20
N THR A 836 53.24 24.13 -35.09
CA THR A 836 53.48 22.68 -35.05
C THR A 836 52.22 21.93 -34.56
N PRO A 837 51.69 20.93 -35.29
CA PRO A 837 50.54 20.15 -34.85
C PRO A 837 50.75 19.40 -33.52
N SER A 838 49.73 19.45 -32.66
CA SER A 838 49.71 18.79 -31.35
C SER A 838 48.51 17.85 -31.23
N SER A 839 48.73 16.61 -30.78
CA SER A 839 47.66 15.66 -30.45
C SER A 839 48.08 14.69 -29.35
N GLY A 840 47.11 14.11 -28.63
CA GLY A 840 47.37 13.10 -27.59
C GLY A 840 46.22 12.93 -26.59
N SER A 841 46.43 12.05 -25.61
CA SER A 841 45.47 11.83 -24.51
C SER A 841 45.85 12.67 -23.29
N ILE A 842 44.88 13.43 -22.78
CA ILE A 842 44.99 14.27 -21.59
C ILE A 842 44.35 13.52 -20.44
N PHE A 843 45.12 13.27 -19.39
CA PHE A 843 44.67 12.59 -18.18
C PHE A 843 44.42 13.59 -17.06
N PHE A 844 43.22 13.54 -16.47
CA PHE A 844 42.86 14.19 -15.22
C PHE A 844 42.79 13.11 -14.12
N ASN A 845 43.81 13.08 -13.28
CA ASN A 845 43.85 12.29 -12.05
C ASN A 845 42.75 12.79 -11.06
N PRO A 846 42.41 12.02 -10.02
CA PRO A 846 41.48 12.47 -8.98
C PRO A 846 41.90 13.82 -8.38
N GLY A 847 40.96 14.76 -8.30
CA GLY A 847 41.17 16.12 -7.80
C GLY A 847 41.73 17.12 -8.81
N GLU A 848 42.24 16.69 -9.97
CA GLU A 848 42.70 17.61 -11.01
C GLU A 848 41.51 18.21 -11.79
N THR A 849 41.41 19.54 -11.84
CA THR A 849 40.33 20.28 -12.52
C THR A 849 40.79 21.04 -13.77
N ILE A 850 42.09 21.23 -13.95
CA ILE A 850 42.68 21.98 -15.07
C ILE A 850 43.88 21.22 -15.63
N LYS A 851 43.97 21.14 -16.95
CA LYS A 851 45.15 20.73 -17.70
C LYS A 851 45.44 21.76 -18.79
N THR A 852 46.69 21.83 -19.21
CA THR A 852 47.12 22.67 -20.33
C THR A 852 47.78 21.81 -21.41
N VAL A 853 47.59 22.20 -22.66
CA VAL A 853 48.35 21.70 -23.81
C VAL A 853 49.02 22.90 -24.47
N THR A 854 50.29 22.76 -24.85
CA THR A 854 50.99 23.77 -25.63
C THR A 854 50.94 23.45 -27.11
N ILE A 855 50.76 24.49 -27.93
CA ILE A 855 50.87 24.44 -29.39
C ILE A 855 52.04 25.36 -29.75
N PRO A 856 53.17 24.83 -30.24
CA PRO A 856 54.28 25.67 -30.71
C PRO A 856 53.83 26.53 -31.88
N ILE A 857 54.10 27.83 -31.79
CA ILE A 857 53.87 28.81 -32.87
C ILE A 857 55.21 29.05 -33.56
N ALA A 858 55.19 29.24 -34.87
CA ALA A 858 56.34 29.70 -35.63
C ALA A 858 56.17 31.20 -35.90
N ASP A 859 57.27 31.93 -35.75
CA ASP A 859 57.38 33.39 -35.93
C ASP A 859 58.30 33.64 -37.11
N ASP A 860 57.83 34.35 -38.13
CA ASP A 860 58.67 34.77 -39.25
C ASP A 860 58.79 36.30 -39.41
N GLN A 861 58.81 36.84 -40.63
CA GLN A 861 58.99 38.27 -40.94
C GLN A 861 58.11 38.71 -42.13
N LEU A 862 57.15 37.89 -42.53
CA LEU A 862 56.13 38.21 -43.52
C LEU A 862 54.98 38.97 -42.82
N LEU A 863 54.32 39.86 -43.56
CA LEU A 863 53.09 40.49 -43.09
C LEU A 863 51.91 39.64 -43.52
N GLU A 864 51.25 39.03 -42.55
CA GLU A 864 50.14 38.12 -42.74
C GLU A 864 48.79 38.71 -42.29
N ALA A 865 47.72 37.95 -42.48
CA ALA A 865 46.42 38.23 -41.87
C ALA A 865 46.31 37.44 -40.56
N ASN A 866 45.39 37.80 -39.67
CA ASN A 866 45.16 36.98 -38.48
C ASN A 866 44.69 35.57 -38.88
N GLU A 867 45.48 34.57 -38.53
CA GLU A 867 45.26 33.18 -38.93
C GLU A 867 44.61 32.34 -37.84
N THR A 868 44.09 31.15 -38.17
CA THR A 868 43.26 30.34 -37.26
C THR A 868 43.60 28.86 -37.30
N ILE A 869 43.50 28.21 -36.13
CA ILE A 869 43.65 26.76 -35.91
C ILE A 869 42.41 26.24 -35.17
N PHE A 870 41.77 25.19 -35.67
CA PHE A 870 40.69 24.48 -34.96
C PHE A 870 41.26 23.49 -33.94
N LEU A 871 40.68 23.47 -32.75
CA LEU A 871 41.04 22.59 -31.64
C LEU A 871 39.86 21.69 -31.31
N THR A 872 40.10 20.41 -31.06
CA THR A 872 39.03 19.42 -30.82
C THR A 872 39.31 18.54 -29.61
N LEU A 873 38.26 18.22 -28.84
CA LEU A 873 38.24 17.20 -27.80
C LEU A 873 37.35 16.04 -28.22
N THR A 874 37.80 14.80 -28.02
CA THR A 874 37.08 13.57 -28.39
C THR A 874 37.31 12.45 -27.36
N ASN A 875 36.51 11.38 -27.45
CA ASN A 875 36.70 10.13 -26.69
C ASN A 875 36.93 10.30 -25.17
N PRO A 876 36.03 10.98 -24.43
CA PRO A 876 36.13 11.05 -22.98
C PRO A 876 35.92 9.65 -22.36
N THR A 877 36.62 9.35 -21.25
CA THR A 877 36.59 8.03 -20.59
C THR A 877 35.92 8.05 -19.20
N ASN A 878 35.62 6.87 -18.65
CA ASN A 878 35.15 6.67 -17.27
C ASN A 878 33.93 7.52 -16.87
N GLY A 879 32.97 7.65 -17.79
CA GLY A 879 31.72 8.40 -17.58
C GLY A 879 31.83 9.91 -17.75
N ALA A 880 33.01 10.44 -18.11
CA ALA A 880 33.11 11.81 -18.56
C ALA A 880 32.37 12.02 -19.89
N THR A 881 31.75 13.18 -20.02
CA THR A 881 31.13 13.69 -21.25
C THR A 881 31.86 14.95 -21.73
N LEU A 882 31.75 15.27 -23.00
CA LEU A 882 32.25 16.55 -23.51
C LEU A 882 31.30 17.68 -23.07
N GLY A 883 31.87 18.78 -22.56
CA GLY A 883 31.14 20.01 -22.27
C GLY A 883 31.11 20.96 -23.47
N SER A 884 30.65 22.19 -23.26
CA SER A 884 30.68 23.23 -24.31
C SER A 884 31.56 24.39 -23.82
N PRO A 885 32.68 24.71 -24.50
CA PRO A 885 33.09 24.25 -25.83
C PRO A 885 33.93 22.96 -25.83
N ASP A 886 33.56 21.98 -26.66
CA ASP A 886 34.36 20.80 -27.02
C ASP A 886 35.22 21.01 -28.27
N THR A 887 34.92 22.06 -29.05
CA THR A 887 35.78 22.62 -30.10
C THR A 887 36.11 24.09 -29.80
N ALA A 888 37.34 24.51 -30.05
CA ALA A 888 37.76 25.91 -29.89
C ALA A 888 38.58 26.40 -31.10
N VAL A 889 38.72 27.72 -31.25
CA VAL A 889 39.57 28.34 -32.27
C VAL A 889 40.74 29.04 -31.59
N LEU A 890 41.97 28.75 -32.00
CA LEU A 890 43.14 29.57 -31.68
C LEU A 890 43.42 30.52 -32.84
N THR A 891 43.48 31.82 -32.57
CA THR A 891 43.86 32.86 -33.54
C THR A 891 45.32 33.28 -33.34
N ILE A 892 46.13 33.18 -34.39
CA ILE A 892 47.47 33.77 -34.44
C ILE A 892 47.31 35.21 -34.94
N VAL A 893 47.94 36.15 -34.24
CA VAL A 893 47.96 37.57 -34.59
C VAL A 893 49.39 37.96 -34.95
N ASP A 894 49.60 38.18 -36.24
CA ASP A 894 50.79 38.77 -36.87
C ASP A 894 51.35 39.98 -36.08
N ASN A 895 52.68 40.07 -35.94
CA ASN A 895 53.33 41.17 -35.21
C ASN A 895 53.64 42.39 -36.11
N GLU A 896 53.58 42.21 -37.43
CA GLU A 896 54.12 43.10 -38.45
C GLU A 896 53.12 44.21 -38.83
N GLN A 897 51.85 44.08 -38.41
CA GLN A 897 50.75 45.01 -38.69
C GLN A 897 50.94 46.44 -38.15
N SER A 898 50.72 47.43 -39.02
CA SER A 898 50.97 48.85 -38.76
C SER A 898 49.73 49.65 -38.31
N ALA A 899 49.93 50.67 -37.46
CA ALA A 899 48.92 51.63 -37.01
C ALA A 899 49.44 53.09 -36.98
N VAL A 900 48.57 54.07 -37.26
CA VAL A 900 48.93 55.49 -37.44
C VAL A 900 47.95 56.44 -36.75
N GLN A 901 48.44 57.43 -36.00
CA GLN A 901 47.63 58.31 -35.14
C GLN A 901 48.26 59.69 -34.95
N PHE A 902 47.51 60.68 -34.45
CA PHE A 902 48.11 61.93 -33.98
C PHE A 902 48.96 61.67 -32.74
N ASN A 903 50.06 62.40 -32.56
CA ASN A 903 50.91 62.26 -31.38
C ASN A 903 50.25 62.82 -30.09
N ALA A 904 49.21 63.64 -30.23
CA ALA A 904 48.44 64.24 -29.16
C ALA A 904 46.98 64.44 -29.60
N ALA A 905 46.04 64.39 -28.66
CA ALA A 905 44.62 64.67 -28.92
C ALA A 905 44.32 66.18 -29.08
N THR A 906 45.22 67.04 -28.58
CA THR A 906 45.09 68.50 -28.63
C THR A 906 46.41 69.15 -29.02
N PHE A 907 46.33 70.19 -29.83
CA PHE A 907 47.40 71.09 -30.23
C PHE A 907 46.98 72.53 -29.88
N SER A 908 47.93 73.42 -29.62
CA SER A 908 47.65 74.85 -29.46
C SER A 908 48.63 75.70 -30.24
N VAL A 909 48.17 76.87 -30.65
CA VAL A 909 48.94 77.85 -31.41
C VAL A 909 48.47 79.25 -31.02
N ASN A 910 49.38 80.22 -30.92
CA ASN A 910 48.97 81.62 -30.81
C ASN A 910 48.52 82.13 -32.19
N GLU A 911 47.46 82.95 -32.25
CA GLU A 911 46.96 83.51 -33.51
C GLU A 911 48.04 84.23 -34.35
N ARG A 912 49.07 84.80 -33.70
CA ARG A 912 50.19 85.52 -34.34
C ARG A 912 51.25 84.59 -34.96
N ALA A 913 51.19 83.29 -34.75
CA ALA A 913 52.24 82.35 -35.18
C ALA A 913 52.24 82.04 -36.70
N GLY A 914 51.18 82.41 -37.42
CA GLY A 914 51.04 82.21 -38.87
C GLY A 914 50.78 80.77 -39.33
N THR A 915 51.32 79.77 -38.63
CA THR A 915 51.04 78.33 -38.87
C THR A 915 51.12 77.51 -37.60
N ALA A 916 50.20 76.55 -37.41
CA ALA A 916 50.34 75.46 -36.45
C ALA A 916 50.99 74.24 -37.10
N THR A 917 51.89 73.54 -36.39
CA THR A 917 52.46 72.26 -36.85
C THR A 917 51.78 71.10 -36.12
N ILE A 918 51.21 70.17 -36.88
CA ILE A 918 50.51 68.98 -36.39
C ILE A 918 51.40 67.75 -36.63
N THR A 919 51.55 66.89 -35.62
CA THR A 919 52.42 65.70 -35.70
C THR A 919 51.61 64.41 -35.67
N VAL A 920 52.00 63.47 -36.54
CA VAL A 920 51.39 62.16 -36.74
C VAL A 920 52.47 61.09 -36.55
N THR A 921 52.17 60.08 -35.75
CA THR A 921 53.04 58.96 -35.39
C THR A 921 52.54 57.65 -36.00
N ARG A 922 53.48 56.75 -36.31
CA ARG A 922 53.23 55.38 -36.76
C ARG A 922 53.96 54.41 -35.81
N ASN A 923 53.29 53.34 -35.39
CA ASN A 923 53.82 52.41 -34.36
C ASN A 923 54.95 51.50 -34.86
N SER A 924 54.96 51.12 -36.15
CA SER A 924 56.01 50.29 -36.76
C SER A 924 56.67 50.99 -37.95
N GLY A 925 57.91 50.62 -38.26
CA GLY A 925 58.67 51.16 -39.40
C GLY A 925 58.57 50.33 -40.69
N VAL A 926 57.74 49.27 -40.71
CA VAL A 926 57.80 48.22 -41.74
C VAL A 926 57.13 48.68 -43.04
N GLY A 927 57.87 48.76 -44.14
CA GLY A 927 57.31 49.15 -45.45
C GLY A 927 56.82 50.62 -45.54
N THR A 928 56.25 50.98 -46.68
CA THR A 928 55.77 52.35 -46.96
C THR A 928 54.28 52.47 -46.70
N LEU A 929 53.88 53.49 -45.94
CA LEU A 929 52.49 53.78 -45.61
C LEU A 929 52.13 55.21 -45.99
N THR A 930 50.90 55.45 -46.44
CA THR A 930 50.35 56.80 -46.57
C THR A 930 49.09 56.96 -45.72
N VAL A 931 48.78 58.18 -45.26
CA VAL A 931 47.53 58.52 -44.56
C VAL A 931 47.06 59.92 -44.95
N GLY A 932 45.76 60.09 -45.18
CA GLY A 932 45.17 61.40 -45.44
C GLY A 932 44.96 62.21 -44.16
N TYR A 933 45.04 63.54 -44.25
CA TYR A 933 44.64 64.45 -43.19
C TYR A 933 43.69 65.54 -43.72
N LEU A 934 42.79 66.00 -42.86
CA LEU A 934 41.76 67.00 -43.13
C LEU A 934 41.62 67.94 -41.92
N THR A 935 41.32 69.22 -42.17
CA THR A 935 40.78 70.12 -41.15
C THR A 935 39.31 70.45 -41.40
N SER A 936 38.55 70.69 -40.33
CA SER A 936 37.17 71.17 -40.39
C SER A 936 36.89 72.20 -39.30
N ASN A 937 35.86 73.04 -39.53
CA ASN A 937 35.51 74.10 -38.60
C ASN A 937 35.08 73.54 -37.23
N GLY A 938 35.58 74.14 -36.17
CA GLY A 938 35.03 74.03 -34.81
C GLY A 938 34.37 75.36 -34.45
N THR A 939 34.87 76.03 -33.42
CA THR A 939 34.52 77.45 -33.17
C THR A 939 35.34 78.42 -34.04
N ALA A 940 36.46 77.97 -34.63
CA ALA A 940 37.19 78.67 -35.67
C ALA A 940 36.56 78.41 -37.05
N GLN A 941 36.46 79.44 -37.90
CA GLN A 941 36.01 79.29 -39.29
C GLN A 941 37.15 79.47 -40.30
N ALA A 942 37.18 78.58 -41.29
CA ALA A 942 38.10 78.65 -42.42
C ALA A 942 37.87 79.93 -43.24
N GLY A 943 38.96 80.61 -43.61
CA GLY A 943 38.93 81.92 -44.27
C GLY A 943 38.83 83.11 -43.30
N THR A 944 38.52 82.89 -42.02
CA THR A 944 38.47 83.94 -40.99
C THR A 944 39.57 83.77 -39.95
N ASN A 945 39.68 82.58 -39.33
CA ASN A 945 40.64 82.32 -38.24
C ASN A 945 41.79 81.38 -38.66
N TYR A 946 41.58 80.59 -39.71
CA TYR A 946 42.59 79.67 -40.26
C TYR A 946 42.32 79.42 -41.75
N THR A 947 43.28 78.86 -42.48
CA THR A 947 43.06 78.35 -43.84
C THR A 947 42.83 76.84 -43.78
N SER A 948 41.80 76.34 -44.47
CA SER A 948 41.54 74.91 -44.56
C SER A 948 42.75 74.16 -45.15
N ALA A 949 43.12 73.04 -44.53
CA ALA A 949 44.29 72.26 -44.89
C ALA A 949 43.89 70.80 -45.03
N SER A 950 44.30 70.18 -46.14
CA SER A 950 44.15 68.76 -46.38
C SER A 950 45.32 68.26 -47.22
N GLY A 951 45.59 66.96 -47.16
CA GLY A 951 46.68 66.35 -47.89
C GLY A 951 46.91 64.91 -47.49
N GLN A 952 48.06 64.36 -47.91
CA GLN A 952 48.47 62.99 -47.62
C GLN A 952 49.90 63.00 -47.06
N LEU A 953 50.08 62.39 -45.89
CA LEU A 953 51.40 62.10 -45.34
C LEU A 953 51.88 60.77 -45.90
N THR A 954 53.16 60.68 -46.26
CA THR A 954 53.84 59.43 -46.65
C THR A 954 54.94 59.11 -45.65
N PHE A 955 54.83 57.97 -44.99
CA PHE A 955 55.84 57.36 -44.14
C PHE A 955 56.61 56.33 -44.98
N SER A 956 57.87 56.61 -45.30
CA SER A 956 58.76 55.63 -45.93
C SER A 956 59.14 54.53 -44.93
N ALA A 957 59.69 53.40 -45.41
CA ALA A 957 60.26 52.38 -44.53
C ALA A 957 61.26 53.00 -43.53
N GLY A 958 61.19 52.56 -42.28
CA GLY A 958 61.94 53.10 -41.15
C GLY A 958 61.39 54.41 -40.53
N GLN A 959 60.40 55.06 -41.14
CA GLN A 959 59.84 56.32 -40.61
C GLN A 959 58.63 56.08 -39.70
N THR A 960 58.73 56.59 -38.47
CA THR A 960 57.66 56.52 -37.44
C THR A 960 57.00 57.86 -37.13
N THR A 961 57.47 58.97 -37.71
CA THR A 961 56.91 60.32 -37.49
C THR A 961 56.83 61.14 -38.79
N ARG A 962 55.75 61.91 -38.96
CA ARG A 962 55.56 62.93 -39.99
C ARG A 962 54.74 64.10 -39.46
N THR A 963 54.83 65.25 -40.12
CA THR A 963 54.11 66.48 -39.74
C THR A 963 53.43 67.14 -40.94
N PHE A 964 52.37 67.91 -40.68
CA PHE A 964 51.78 68.87 -41.62
C PHE A 964 51.50 70.20 -40.92
N THR A 965 51.19 71.26 -41.69
CA THR A 965 50.90 72.58 -41.15
C THR A 965 49.47 73.05 -41.46
N VAL A 966 48.89 73.79 -40.52
CA VAL A 966 47.59 74.49 -40.67
C VAL A 966 47.86 75.99 -40.59
N PRO A 967 47.65 76.78 -41.67
CA PRO A 967 47.86 78.23 -41.64
C PRO A 967 46.83 78.95 -40.77
N ILE A 968 47.28 79.91 -39.96
CA ILE A 968 46.49 80.64 -38.96
C ILE A 968 46.37 82.11 -39.39
N LEU A 969 45.18 82.68 -39.19
CA LEU A 969 44.84 84.06 -39.55
C LEU A 969 44.63 84.87 -38.27
N ASN A 970 45.25 86.05 -38.17
CA ASN A 970 45.14 86.96 -37.03
C ASN A 970 44.32 88.19 -37.42
N ASP A 971 43.27 88.50 -36.65
CA ASP A 971 42.42 89.69 -36.82
C ASP A 971 42.61 90.78 -35.74
N ASN A 972 43.42 90.51 -34.70
CA ASN A 972 43.67 91.34 -33.52
C ASN A 972 42.41 91.74 -32.71
N LEU A 973 41.30 90.98 -32.77
CA LEU A 973 40.07 91.25 -32.02
C LEU A 973 39.87 90.28 -30.85
N ALA A 974 39.66 90.83 -29.65
CA ALA A 974 39.33 90.06 -28.45
C ALA A 974 38.00 89.30 -28.63
N SER A 975 38.07 88.02 -28.94
CA SER A 975 36.91 87.17 -29.25
C SER A 975 36.89 85.84 -28.49
N GLY A 976 37.95 85.51 -27.76
CA GLY A 976 38.19 84.27 -27.04
C GLY A 976 38.69 83.13 -27.94
N ASP A 977 39.55 82.26 -27.39
CA ASP A 977 40.17 81.11 -28.06
C ASP A 977 39.22 80.36 -29.01
N LYS A 978 39.71 80.07 -30.22
CA LYS A 978 38.96 79.42 -31.30
C LYS A 978 39.51 78.04 -31.61
N VAL A 979 38.67 77.14 -32.09
CA VAL A 979 39.01 75.71 -32.24
C VAL A 979 38.81 75.22 -33.67
N VAL A 980 39.83 74.55 -34.21
CA VAL A 980 39.83 73.81 -35.48
C VAL A 980 39.85 72.31 -35.20
N ASN A 981 39.02 71.54 -35.89
CA ASN A 981 39.01 70.07 -35.78
C ASN A 981 39.98 69.46 -36.81
N LEU A 982 40.69 68.42 -36.42
CA LEU A 982 41.68 67.68 -37.23
C LEU A 982 41.25 66.22 -37.34
N THR A 983 41.41 65.60 -38.52
CA THR A 983 41.04 64.19 -38.73
C THR A 983 42.02 63.50 -39.67
N LEU A 984 42.45 62.29 -39.30
CA LEU A 984 43.16 61.36 -40.18
C LEU A 984 42.16 60.42 -40.87
N VAL A 985 42.39 60.13 -42.14
CA VAL A 985 41.52 59.28 -42.97
C VAL A 985 42.34 58.39 -43.91
N ASN A 986 41.73 57.31 -44.39
CA ASN A 986 42.19 56.53 -45.54
C ASN A 986 43.70 56.16 -45.49
N PRO A 987 44.18 55.43 -44.46
CA PRO A 987 45.52 54.86 -44.51
C PRO A 987 45.61 53.87 -45.68
N SER A 988 46.71 53.87 -46.43
CA SER A 988 46.85 52.97 -47.60
C SER A 988 47.02 51.51 -47.20
N GLN A 989 47.64 51.25 -46.05
CA GLN A 989 47.73 49.96 -45.37
C GLN A 989 47.84 50.21 -43.86
N GLY A 990 47.53 49.19 -43.04
CA GLY A 990 47.42 49.35 -41.59
C GLY A 990 46.16 50.08 -41.13
N ILE A 991 46.05 50.33 -39.83
CA ILE A 991 44.87 50.92 -39.18
C ILE A 991 45.10 52.36 -38.68
N LEU A 992 44.01 53.10 -38.45
CA LEU A 992 44.07 54.35 -37.70
C LEU A 992 44.07 54.06 -36.19
N GLY A 993 45.11 54.49 -35.49
CA GLY A 993 45.22 54.42 -34.03
C GLY A 993 44.49 55.57 -33.33
N ALA A 994 44.44 55.52 -32.00
CA ALA A 994 43.80 56.54 -31.18
C ALA A 994 44.86 57.48 -30.56
N PRO A 995 44.80 58.81 -30.78
CA PRO A 995 43.72 59.55 -31.43
C PRO A 995 43.85 59.67 -32.97
N SER A 996 42.77 59.33 -33.68
CA SER A 996 42.61 59.55 -35.13
C SER A 996 41.92 60.88 -35.47
N THR A 997 41.34 61.53 -34.47
CA THR A 997 40.84 62.91 -34.48
C THR A 997 41.53 63.72 -33.41
N ALA A 998 41.93 64.96 -33.70
CA ALA A 998 42.55 65.86 -32.74
C ALA A 998 41.98 67.28 -32.87
N VAL A 999 42.30 68.14 -31.91
CA VAL A 999 41.75 69.49 -31.82
C VAL A 999 42.88 70.51 -31.77
N LEU A 1000 42.83 71.54 -32.61
CA LEU A 1000 43.79 72.65 -32.62
C LEU A 1000 43.13 73.92 -32.05
N THR A 1001 43.61 74.41 -30.92
CA THR A 1001 43.17 75.67 -30.31
C THR A 1001 44.06 76.83 -30.75
N ILE A 1002 43.44 77.83 -31.36
CA ILE A 1002 44.01 79.13 -31.71
C ILE A 1002 43.76 80.06 -30.52
N GLN A 1003 44.83 80.53 -29.89
CA GLN A 1003 44.78 81.35 -28.69
C GLN A 1003 44.73 82.84 -29.02
N ASP A 1004 43.71 83.52 -28.49
CA ASP A 1004 43.42 84.96 -28.69
C ASP A 1004 44.36 85.85 -27.86
N SER A 1005 44.69 87.05 -28.36
CA SER A 1005 45.56 88.03 -27.71
C SER A 1005 44.95 89.44 -27.47
N GLY A 1006 43.62 89.61 -27.58
CA GLY A 1006 42.91 90.88 -27.34
C GLY A 1006 42.47 91.18 -25.90
N VAL A 1007 42.11 92.45 -25.59
CA VAL A 1007 41.88 92.97 -24.21
C VAL A 1007 40.73 94.00 -24.10
N VAL A 1008 39.70 93.81 -23.24
CA VAL A 1008 39.09 94.86 -22.35
C VAL A 1008 38.04 94.39 -21.29
N THR A 1009 38.31 94.75 -20.02
CA THR A 1009 37.50 95.26 -18.86
C THR A 1009 36.13 94.71 -18.35
N PRO A 1010 35.80 94.88 -17.03
CA PRO A 1010 34.78 94.07 -16.31
C PRO A 1010 33.65 94.82 -15.54
N GLY A 1011 32.56 94.11 -15.16
CA GLY A 1011 31.68 94.52 -14.03
C GLY A 1011 30.26 93.91 -13.91
N GLY A 1012 29.88 93.43 -12.70
CA GLY A 1012 28.46 93.31 -12.22
C GLY A 1012 27.95 91.89 -11.82
N PRO A 1013 27.15 91.69 -10.72
CA PRO A 1013 27.35 90.49 -9.87
C PRO A 1013 26.11 89.70 -9.33
N THR A 1014 26.44 88.58 -8.63
CA THR A 1014 25.69 87.79 -7.58
C THR A 1014 24.83 86.57 -7.99
N PRO A 1015 24.64 85.53 -7.12
CA PRO A 1015 25.45 85.04 -5.98
C PRO A 1015 25.76 83.51 -5.93
N ASN A 1016 26.71 83.12 -5.07
CA ASN A 1016 27.22 81.76 -4.74
C ASN A 1016 26.34 81.07 -3.64
N PRO A 1017 26.26 79.72 -3.44
CA PRO A 1017 27.36 78.90 -2.90
C PRO A 1017 27.53 77.44 -3.43
N ASN A 1018 28.78 77.04 -3.71
CA ASN A 1018 29.27 75.64 -3.71
C ASN A 1018 29.62 75.21 -2.26
N PRO A 1019 29.32 73.97 -1.76
CA PRO A 1019 30.32 72.88 -1.78
C PRO A 1019 29.81 71.40 -1.67
N GLY A 1020 30.62 70.41 -2.09
CA GLY A 1020 30.67 69.09 -1.40
C GLY A 1020 30.43 67.79 -2.20
N ASN A 1021 31.53 67.10 -2.54
CA ASN A 1021 31.68 65.67 -2.97
C ASN A 1021 31.23 64.67 -1.84
N PRO A 1022 30.99 63.33 -1.99
CA PRO A 1022 31.18 62.34 -3.10
C PRO A 1022 29.87 61.53 -3.41
N PRO A 1023 29.78 60.24 -3.89
CA PRO A 1023 30.76 59.20 -4.27
C PRO A 1023 30.44 58.35 -5.56
N THR A 1024 30.85 57.07 -5.54
CA THR A 1024 30.85 55.98 -6.56
C THR A 1024 29.53 55.22 -6.81
N ASN A 1025 29.33 54.70 -8.06
CA ASN A 1025 28.62 53.47 -8.52
C ASN A 1025 27.57 52.80 -7.57
N PRO A 1026 26.27 52.59 -7.96
CA PRO A 1026 25.91 51.38 -8.74
C PRO A 1026 24.58 51.37 -9.58
N SER A 1027 24.38 50.24 -10.28
CA SER A 1027 23.10 49.60 -10.68
C SER A 1027 22.44 49.93 -12.04
N PRO A 1028 22.08 48.91 -12.84
CA PRO A 1028 20.98 49.01 -13.80
C PRO A 1028 19.61 48.92 -13.07
N ASN A 1029 18.60 49.56 -13.66
CA ASN A 1029 17.18 49.62 -13.28
C ASN A 1029 16.82 50.14 -11.85
N PRO A 1030 16.23 51.35 -11.70
CA PRO A 1030 15.90 51.94 -10.39
C PRO A 1030 14.70 51.35 -9.64
N ASN A 1031 13.91 50.46 -10.23
CA ASN A 1031 12.69 49.92 -9.59
C ASN A 1031 12.87 48.50 -9.04
N ARG A 1032 13.63 48.36 -7.93
CA ARG A 1032 13.67 47.09 -7.15
C ARG A 1032 12.36 46.78 -6.39
N ASN A 1033 11.33 47.61 -6.58
CA ASN A 1033 9.99 47.49 -5.98
C ASN A 1033 8.87 47.42 -7.05
N GLN A 1034 9.18 47.14 -8.32
CA GLN A 1034 8.12 46.80 -9.29
C GLN A 1034 7.90 45.28 -9.22
N PRO A 1035 6.83 44.80 -8.57
CA PRO A 1035 6.54 43.37 -8.54
C PRO A 1035 6.29 42.88 -9.96
N GLY A 1036 6.81 41.69 -10.25
CA GLY A 1036 6.57 40.98 -11.48
C GLY A 1036 5.11 40.54 -11.62
N PRO A 1037 4.78 39.83 -12.71
CA PRO A 1037 3.39 39.59 -13.08
C PRO A 1037 2.64 38.79 -12.00
N LEU A 1038 1.48 39.30 -11.58
CA LEU A 1038 0.58 38.71 -10.61
C LEU A 1038 -0.61 38.04 -11.31
N VAL A 1039 -1.10 36.89 -10.82
CA VAL A 1039 -2.37 36.31 -11.29
C VAL A 1039 -3.55 37.05 -10.62
N ARG A 1040 -4.26 37.88 -11.40
CA ARG A 1040 -5.34 38.79 -10.96
C ARG A 1040 -6.74 38.16 -10.92
N ASP A 1041 -7.08 37.29 -11.89
CA ASP A 1041 -8.35 36.54 -11.89
C ASP A 1041 -8.14 35.13 -12.44
N PHE A 1042 -9.02 34.22 -12.04
CA PHE A 1042 -8.94 32.78 -12.29
C PHE A 1042 -10.33 32.25 -12.68
N HIS A 1043 -10.42 31.53 -13.80
CA HIS A 1043 -11.69 30.98 -14.31
C HIS A 1043 -11.48 29.60 -14.96
N LEU A 1044 -12.38 28.67 -14.70
CA LEU A 1044 -12.42 27.34 -15.31
C LEU A 1044 -13.34 27.32 -16.54
N VAL A 1045 -12.80 26.93 -17.68
CA VAL A 1045 -13.55 26.72 -18.92
C VAL A 1045 -14.10 25.29 -18.91
N VAL A 1046 -15.40 25.14 -18.69
CA VAL A 1046 -16.08 23.84 -18.67
C VAL A 1046 -16.62 23.51 -20.07
N GLY A 1047 -16.22 22.35 -20.60
CA GLY A 1047 -16.63 21.84 -21.90
C GLY A 1047 -17.15 20.40 -21.84
N THR A 1048 -17.22 19.72 -22.98
CA THR A 1048 -17.64 18.31 -23.04
C THR A 1048 -16.64 17.41 -22.32
N GLY A 1049 -17.11 16.74 -21.25
CA GLY A 1049 -16.31 15.81 -20.46
C GLY A 1049 -15.68 16.38 -19.19
N GLY A 1050 -15.69 17.69 -18.96
CA GLY A 1050 -15.15 18.28 -17.72
C GLY A 1050 -14.63 19.71 -17.88
N VAL A 1051 -13.67 20.09 -17.03
CA VAL A 1051 -12.92 21.35 -17.20
C VAL A 1051 -11.91 21.16 -18.34
N THR A 1052 -12.15 21.83 -19.45
CA THR A 1052 -11.34 21.75 -20.67
C THR A 1052 -10.27 22.84 -20.75
N GLY A 1053 -10.30 23.84 -19.87
CA GLY A 1053 -9.26 24.86 -19.79
C GLY A 1053 -9.26 25.64 -18.48
N ILE A 1054 -8.11 26.22 -18.16
CA ILE A 1054 -7.89 27.10 -17.00
C ILE A 1054 -7.44 28.46 -17.55
N LEU A 1055 -8.28 29.48 -17.39
CA LEU A 1055 -8.03 30.83 -17.86
C LEU A 1055 -7.48 31.68 -16.70
N LEU A 1056 -6.24 32.15 -16.88
CA LEU A 1056 -5.52 33.01 -15.95
C LEU A 1056 -5.45 34.42 -16.53
N THR A 1057 -5.79 35.45 -15.74
CA THR A 1057 -5.60 36.86 -16.13
C THR A 1057 -4.47 37.46 -15.30
N PHE A 1058 -3.50 38.11 -15.92
CA PHE A 1058 -2.31 38.67 -15.26
C PHE A 1058 -2.41 40.17 -15.00
N SER A 1059 -1.54 40.73 -14.14
CA SER A 1059 -1.48 42.17 -13.83
C SER A 1059 -1.04 43.04 -15.00
N GLU A 1060 -0.25 42.48 -15.91
CA GLU A 1060 0.51 43.19 -16.94
C GLU A 1060 0.84 42.26 -18.11
N PRO A 1061 1.39 42.79 -19.23
CA PRO A 1061 1.85 41.98 -20.35
C PRO A 1061 2.99 41.03 -19.96
N LEU A 1062 2.87 39.77 -20.40
CA LEU A 1062 3.88 38.73 -20.25
C LEU A 1062 4.83 38.71 -21.45
N ASP A 1063 6.03 38.17 -21.27
CA ASP A 1063 6.88 37.73 -22.38
C ASP A 1063 6.09 36.71 -23.24
N PRO A 1064 5.80 36.99 -24.52
CA PRO A 1064 4.99 36.11 -25.36
C PRO A 1064 5.62 34.73 -25.62
N VAL A 1065 6.94 34.61 -25.55
CA VAL A 1065 7.67 33.34 -25.72
C VAL A 1065 7.49 32.50 -24.46
N ARG A 1066 7.74 33.07 -23.28
CA ARG A 1066 7.56 32.34 -22.01
C ARG A 1066 6.11 32.02 -21.70
N ALA A 1067 5.17 32.92 -22.04
CA ALA A 1067 3.74 32.75 -21.78
C ALA A 1067 3.05 31.71 -22.68
N ARG A 1068 3.69 31.28 -23.78
CA ARG A 1068 3.22 30.20 -24.66
C ARG A 1068 3.91 28.86 -24.41
N ASN A 1069 5.04 28.87 -23.70
CA ASN A 1069 5.74 27.65 -23.33
C ASN A 1069 5.04 26.98 -22.13
N VAL A 1070 4.48 25.79 -22.35
CA VAL A 1070 3.83 24.99 -21.28
C VAL A 1070 4.77 24.67 -20.12
N ALA A 1071 6.08 24.54 -20.35
CA ALA A 1071 7.05 24.27 -19.29
C ALA A 1071 7.09 25.40 -18.25
N SER A 1072 6.87 26.66 -18.67
CA SER A 1072 6.81 27.83 -17.78
C SER A 1072 5.73 27.72 -16.68
N TYR A 1073 4.74 26.84 -16.86
CA TYR A 1073 3.59 26.69 -15.98
C TYR A 1073 3.65 25.49 -15.03
N GLY A 1074 4.75 24.73 -15.03
CA GLY A 1074 4.89 23.52 -14.22
C GLY A 1074 4.21 22.29 -14.85
N PHE A 1075 4.74 21.10 -14.56
CA PHE A 1075 4.39 19.88 -15.31
C PHE A 1075 3.11 19.16 -14.88
N VAL A 1076 2.47 19.56 -13.78
CA VAL A 1076 1.41 18.77 -13.14
C VAL A 1076 0.20 19.62 -12.74
N VAL A 1077 -0.96 19.22 -13.25
CA VAL A 1077 -2.26 19.52 -12.68
C VAL A 1077 -2.70 18.29 -11.87
N ALA A 1078 -2.48 18.28 -10.56
CA ALA A 1078 -2.79 17.12 -9.71
C ALA A 1078 -4.28 17.08 -9.44
N SER A 1079 -5.01 16.11 -10.01
CA SER A 1079 -6.41 15.89 -9.68
C SER A 1079 -6.49 15.08 -8.39
N ALA A 1080 -7.27 15.58 -7.44
CA ALA A 1080 -7.79 14.80 -6.34
C ALA A 1080 -8.40 13.50 -6.88
N GLY A 1081 -8.12 12.39 -6.21
CA GLY A 1081 -8.55 11.07 -6.63
C GLY A 1081 -10.06 10.81 -6.50
N SER A 1082 -10.41 9.56 -6.26
CA SER A 1082 -11.74 9.12 -5.87
C SER A 1082 -12.17 9.65 -4.48
N ASP A 1083 -11.22 9.91 -3.59
CA ASP A 1083 -11.49 10.37 -2.22
C ASP A 1083 -11.78 11.88 -2.09
N GLY A 1084 -11.33 12.69 -3.07
CA GLY A 1084 -11.50 14.14 -3.11
C GLY A 1084 -10.49 14.95 -2.29
N TYR A 1085 -9.44 14.31 -1.76
CA TYR A 1085 -8.31 14.96 -1.10
C TYR A 1085 -7.13 15.13 -2.07
N LEU A 1086 -6.07 15.84 -1.65
CA LEU A 1086 -4.86 16.03 -2.44
C LEU A 1086 -3.66 15.61 -1.58
N GLY A 1087 -2.69 14.93 -2.18
CA GLY A 1087 -1.59 14.26 -1.49
C GLY A 1087 -1.89 12.81 -1.11
N THR A 1088 -2.93 12.20 -1.69
CA THR A 1088 -3.36 10.81 -1.43
C THR A 1088 -2.99 9.86 -2.58
N PRO A 1089 -2.88 8.53 -2.36
CA PRO A 1089 -2.37 7.61 -3.38
C PRO A 1089 -3.25 7.44 -4.64
N ASP A 1090 -4.49 7.92 -4.63
CA ASP A 1090 -5.41 7.92 -5.77
C ASP A 1090 -5.39 9.22 -6.60
N ASP A 1091 -4.53 10.18 -6.23
CA ASP A 1091 -4.23 11.35 -7.04
C ASP A 1091 -3.59 10.97 -8.37
N PHE A 1092 -3.93 11.71 -9.42
CA PHE A 1092 -3.30 11.54 -10.74
C PHE A 1092 -2.92 12.87 -11.38
N SER A 1093 -1.72 12.89 -11.95
CA SER A 1093 -1.15 14.04 -12.65
C SER A 1093 -1.72 14.16 -14.07
N VAL A 1094 -2.44 15.25 -14.34
CA VAL A 1094 -2.84 15.63 -15.70
C VAL A 1094 -1.83 16.64 -16.25
N PRO A 1095 -1.10 16.34 -17.34
CA PRO A 1095 -0.19 17.29 -17.97
C PRO A 1095 -0.97 18.37 -18.75
N LEU A 1096 -0.32 19.51 -19.01
CA LEU A 1096 -0.85 20.55 -19.90
C LEU A 1096 -0.50 20.24 -21.37
N ALA A 1097 -1.49 20.26 -22.25
CA ALA A 1097 -1.30 20.10 -23.70
C ALA A 1097 -0.90 21.40 -24.42
N SER A 1098 -1.40 22.55 -23.96
CA SER A 1098 -1.00 23.85 -24.53
C SER A 1098 -1.21 25.03 -23.57
N ALA A 1099 -0.46 26.10 -23.81
CA ALA A 1099 -0.64 27.41 -23.19
C ALA A 1099 -0.81 28.47 -24.29
N THR A 1100 -1.97 29.13 -24.33
CA THR A 1100 -2.28 30.15 -25.35
C THR A 1100 -2.35 31.52 -24.70
N TYR A 1101 -1.42 32.41 -25.05
CA TYR A 1101 -1.37 33.78 -24.52
C TYR A 1101 -2.00 34.80 -25.48
N ASN A 1102 -2.99 35.55 -24.97
CA ASN A 1102 -3.58 36.73 -25.60
C ASN A 1102 -3.11 38.01 -24.88
N PRO A 1103 -2.20 38.80 -25.48
CA PRO A 1103 -1.69 40.03 -24.87
C PRO A 1103 -2.73 41.16 -24.81
N ALA A 1104 -3.79 41.14 -25.65
CA ALA A 1104 -4.81 42.19 -25.63
C ALA A 1104 -5.76 42.09 -24.43
N SER A 1105 -5.94 40.90 -23.85
CA SER A 1105 -6.74 40.67 -22.63
C SER A 1105 -5.91 40.27 -21.41
N LEU A 1106 -4.58 40.30 -21.51
CA LEU A 1106 -3.63 39.85 -20.47
C LEU A 1106 -3.90 38.41 -19.97
N GLN A 1107 -4.39 37.54 -20.86
CA GLN A 1107 -4.89 36.22 -20.50
C GLN A 1107 -4.07 35.07 -21.08
N VAL A 1108 -3.85 34.06 -20.25
CA VAL A 1108 -3.30 32.76 -20.66
C VAL A 1108 -4.38 31.70 -20.46
N LEU A 1109 -4.72 30.99 -21.53
CA LEU A 1109 -5.54 29.78 -21.47
C LEU A 1109 -4.62 28.56 -21.42
N LEU A 1110 -4.57 27.90 -20.28
CA LEU A 1110 -3.92 26.61 -20.11
C LEU A 1110 -4.93 25.50 -20.45
N THR A 1111 -4.55 24.58 -21.32
CA THR A 1111 -5.41 23.47 -21.76
C THR A 1111 -4.85 22.15 -21.23
N PRO A 1112 -5.52 21.47 -20.28
CA PRO A 1112 -5.13 20.13 -19.83
C PRO A 1112 -5.17 19.11 -20.97
N ALA A 1113 -4.29 18.11 -20.95
CA ALA A 1113 -4.23 17.05 -21.97
C ALA A 1113 -5.46 16.13 -21.97
N THR A 1114 -6.15 16.03 -20.83
CA THR A 1114 -7.47 15.41 -20.69
C THR A 1114 -8.36 16.31 -19.84
N PRO A 1115 -9.67 16.46 -20.12
CA PRO A 1115 -10.56 17.28 -19.31
C PRO A 1115 -10.54 16.88 -17.83
N LEU A 1116 -10.41 17.86 -16.93
CA LEU A 1116 -10.38 17.60 -15.49
C LEU A 1116 -11.79 17.25 -15.01
N ARG A 1117 -11.90 16.31 -14.07
CA ARG A 1117 -13.18 15.79 -13.60
C ARG A 1117 -14.01 16.88 -12.92
N LEU A 1118 -15.33 16.80 -13.06
CA LEU A 1118 -16.25 17.65 -12.29
C LEU A 1118 -16.50 17.05 -10.90
N ASN A 1119 -16.69 17.93 -9.91
CA ASN A 1119 -16.92 17.61 -8.49
C ASN A 1119 -15.70 17.02 -7.74
N SER A 1120 -14.52 16.99 -8.35
CA SER A 1120 -13.24 16.78 -7.66
C SER A 1120 -12.52 18.11 -7.42
N PHE A 1121 -11.47 18.08 -6.60
CA PHE A 1121 -10.50 19.16 -6.50
C PHE A 1121 -9.28 18.89 -7.36
N THR A 1122 -8.50 19.93 -7.60
CA THR A 1122 -7.34 19.91 -8.47
C THR A 1122 -6.36 21.00 -8.05
N GLN A 1123 -5.07 20.71 -8.05
CA GLN A 1123 -4.02 21.69 -7.80
C GLN A 1123 -3.35 22.13 -9.10
N LEU A 1124 -3.16 23.44 -9.26
CA LEU A 1124 -2.23 24.04 -10.22
C LEU A 1124 -1.08 24.70 -9.45
N VAL A 1125 0.16 24.42 -9.87
CA VAL A 1125 1.38 25.05 -9.33
C VAL A 1125 2.17 25.63 -10.50
N ILE A 1126 2.21 26.96 -10.58
CA ILE A 1126 3.02 27.71 -11.55
C ILE A 1126 4.37 28.03 -10.90
N ASN A 1127 5.44 27.49 -11.46
CA ASN A 1127 6.79 27.64 -10.90
C ASN A 1127 7.31 29.07 -11.05
N GLY A 1128 7.74 29.66 -9.92
CA GLY A 1128 8.41 30.97 -9.87
C GLY A 1128 9.90 30.96 -10.24
N ASN A 1129 10.46 29.82 -10.65
CA ASN A 1129 11.85 29.60 -11.06
C ASN A 1129 12.93 29.56 -9.94
N PRO A 1130 12.95 28.51 -9.08
CA PRO A 1130 14.01 28.29 -8.10
C PRO A 1130 15.35 27.78 -8.70
N SER A 1131 15.43 27.51 -10.01
CA SER A 1131 16.58 26.85 -10.68
C SER A 1131 17.09 27.55 -11.95
N GLY A 1132 16.70 28.81 -12.16
CA GLY A 1132 17.23 29.69 -13.20
C GLY A 1132 16.65 29.54 -14.62
N THR A 1133 16.11 28.38 -15.01
CA THR A 1133 15.80 28.08 -16.43
C THR A 1133 14.33 28.08 -16.85
N VAL A 1134 13.35 28.00 -15.93
CA VAL A 1134 11.92 27.84 -16.31
C VAL A 1134 10.98 28.61 -15.38
N GLY A 1135 10.16 29.50 -15.95
CA GLY A 1135 9.14 30.27 -15.23
C GLY A 1135 8.59 31.43 -16.06
N VAL A 1136 7.38 31.89 -15.73
CA VAL A 1136 6.68 33.01 -16.38
C VAL A 1136 7.34 34.36 -16.04
N THR A 1137 7.53 35.22 -17.04
CA THR A 1137 8.08 36.58 -16.87
C THR A 1137 7.21 37.65 -17.54
N ASN A 1138 7.34 38.91 -17.10
CA ASN A 1138 6.90 40.06 -17.90
C ASN A 1138 7.88 40.34 -19.06
N ALA A 1139 7.56 41.32 -19.90
CA ALA A 1139 8.40 41.72 -21.03
C ALA A 1139 9.78 42.31 -20.64
N ASN A 1140 9.99 42.67 -19.37
CA ASN A 1140 11.27 43.17 -18.85
C ASN A 1140 12.17 42.05 -18.29
N GLY A 1141 11.66 40.81 -18.23
CA GLY A 1141 12.35 39.65 -17.65
C GLY A 1141 12.07 39.41 -16.16
N ASP A 1142 11.20 40.21 -15.53
CA ASP A 1142 10.81 40.02 -14.13
C ASP A 1142 9.97 38.75 -13.96
N LEU A 1143 10.36 37.88 -13.03
CA LEU A 1143 9.65 36.64 -12.71
C LEU A 1143 8.33 36.88 -11.97
N LEU A 1144 7.39 35.95 -12.16
CA LEU A 1144 6.12 35.86 -11.43
C LEU A 1144 6.25 36.13 -9.92
N ASP A 1145 5.44 37.03 -9.37
CA ASP A 1145 5.24 37.21 -7.92
C ASP A 1145 4.05 36.32 -7.50
N GLY A 1146 4.31 35.02 -7.36
CA GLY A 1146 3.26 34.01 -7.22
C GLY A 1146 2.52 34.01 -5.87
N ASP A 1147 3.16 34.49 -4.81
CA ASP A 1147 2.58 34.65 -3.47
C ASP A 1147 2.12 36.10 -3.18
N SER A 1148 2.28 37.01 -4.15
CA SER A 1148 1.81 38.41 -4.09
C SER A 1148 2.43 39.21 -2.93
N ASN A 1149 3.69 38.93 -2.62
CA ASN A 1149 4.42 39.51 -1.49
C ASN A 1149 5.29 40.72 -1.89
N GLY A 1150 5.40 41.02 -3.20
CA GLY A 1150 6.26 42.06 -3.76
C GLY A 1150 7.61 41.57 -4.30
N VAL A 1151 7.88 40.26 -4.31
CA VAL A 1151 9.17 39.65 -4.66
C VAL A 1151 9.04 38.72 -5.87
N ASN A 1152 9.83 39.02 -6.91
CA ASN A 1152 9.84 38.28 -8.16
C ASN A 1152 10.45 36.89 -7.93
N GLY A 1153 9.70 35.84 -8.29
CA GLY A 1153 10.13 34.44 -8.20
C GLY A 1153 9.33 33.54 -7.25
N GLY A 1154 8.29 34.06 -6.60
CA GLY A 1154 7.33 33.26 -5.82
C GLY A 1154 6.53 32.30 -6.72
N ALA A 1155 6.26 31.08 -6.25
CA ALA A 1155 5.41 30.13 -6.97
C ALA A 1155 3.91 30.39 -6.71
N TYR A 1156 3.09 30.41 -7.77
CA TYR A 1156 1.64 30.55 -7.61
C TYR A 1156 0.99 29.17 -7.47
N SER A 1157 0.31 28.94 -6.35
CA SER A 1157 -0.43 27.69 -6.08
C SER A 1157 -1.92 27.97 -5.91
N ALA A 1158 -2.77 27.14 -6.52
CA ALA A 1158 -4.20 27.19 -6.36
C ALA A 1158 -4.80 25.78 -6.33
N VAL A 1159 -5.59 25.49 -5.29
CA VAL A 1159 -6.49 24.34 -5.26
C VAL A 1159 -7.86 24.80 -5.73
N PHE A 1160 -8.48 24.13 -6.69
CA PHE A 1160 -9.75 24.52 -7.27
C PHE A 1160 -10.58 23.31 -7.72
N GLY A 1161 -11.86 23.53 -8.03
CA GLY A 1161 -12.72 22.54 -8.68
C GLY A 1161 -13.91 23.21 -9.37
N ALA A 1162 -14.49 22.53 -10.36
CA ALA A 1162 -15.79 22.87 -10.95
C ALA A 1162 -16.79 21.72 -10.70
N GLY A 1163 -18.02 22.02 -10.28
CA GLY A 1163 -19.00 20.97 -9.98
C GLY A 1163 -20.32 21.49 -9.42
N ASN A 1164 -21.34 20.64 -9.37
CA ASN A 1164 -22.61 20.96 -8.68
C ASN A 1164 -22.64 20.46 -7.22
N ARG A 1165 -21.59 19.78 -6.77
CA ARG A 1165 -21.45 19.26 -5.40
C ARG A 1165 -19.97 19.23 -5.01
N PHE A 1166 -19.66 19.65 -3.78
CA PHE A 1166 -18.32 19.54 -3.21
C PHE A 1166 -18.37 19.00 -1.77
N PHE A 1167 -17.34 18.24 -1.42
CA PHE A 1167 -17.01 17.82 -0.06
C PHE A 1167 -15.54 18.12 0.19
N TYR A 1168 -15.23 18.78 1.31
CA TYR A 1168 -13.85 19.05 1.70
C TYR A 1168 -13.75 19.27 3.20
N SER A 1169 -12.55 19.15 3.75
CA SER A 1169 -12.23 19.61 5.12
C SER A 1169 -11.72 21.06 5.07
N ASP A 1170 -12.18 21.91 5.98
CA ASP A 1170 -11.59 23.24 6.20
C ASP A 1170 -10.26 23.16 6.98
N ARG A 1171 -9.60 24.31 7.24
CA ARG A 1171 -8.30 24.36 7.92
C ARG A 1171 -8.28 23.89 9.38
N ASN A 1172 -9.44 23.58 9.97
CA ASN A 1172 -9.54 22.97 11.29
C ASN A 1172 -9.92 21.48 11.21
N GLY A 1173 -10.05 20.91 10.01
CA GLY A 1173 -10.52 19.55 9.78
C GLY A 1173 -12.04 19.40 9.76
N ASP A 1174 -12.82 20.48 9.86
CA ASP A 1174 -14.28 20.40 9.86
C ASP A 1174 -14.78 20.06 8.44
N ARG A 1175 -15.67 19.06 8.31
CA ARG A 1175 -16.18 18.59 7.01
C ARG A 1175 -17.25 19.56 6.49
N VAL A 1176 -16.93 20.24 5.40
CA VAL A 1176 -17.82 21.12 4.63
C VAL A 1176 -18.48 20.34 3.49
N SER A 1177 -19.76 20.59 3.27
CA SER A 1177 -20.50 20.15 2.09
C SER A 1177 -21.20 21.33 1.43
N LEU A 1178 -21.03 21.45 0.11
CA LEU A 1178 -21.73 22.43 -0.73
C LEU A 1178 -22.49 21.70 -1.84
N ARG A 1179 -23.69 22.18 -2.19
CA ARG A 1179 -24.49 21.66 -3.30
C ARG A 1179 -25.24 22.77 -3.99
N LEU A 1180 -25.04 22.88 -5.29
CA LEU A 1180 -25.86 23.68 -6.19
C LEU A 1180 -26.92 22.77 -6.81
N SER A 1181 -28.16 23.22 -6.83
CA SER A 1181 -29.31 22.46 -7.32
C SER A 1181 -30.14 23.30 -8.28
N GLN A 1182 -30.92 22.62 -9.14
CA GLN A 1182 -31.77 23.24 -10.17
C GLN A 1182 -31.02 24.03 -11.27
N GLY A 1183 -29.77 23.64 -11.56
CA GLY A 1183 -28.99 24.11 -12.71
C GLY A 1183 -27.75 24.94 -12.34
N GLY A 1184 -26.77 24.94 -13.24
CA GLY A 1184 -25.46 25.59 -13.07
C GLY A 1184 -24.40 24.75 -12.37
N LEU A 1185 -23.20 25.32 -12.28
CA LEU A 1185 -22.02 24.78 -11.61
C LEU A 1185 -21.46 25.81 -10.61
N MET A 1186 -20.76 25.31 -9.61
CA MET A 1186 -19.90 26.07 -8.71
C MET A 1186 -18.46 25.96 -9.22
N GLU A 1187 -17.76 27.08 -9.30
CA GLU A 1187 -16.29 27.14 -9.27
C GLU A 1187 -15.86 27.48 -7.85
N LEU A 1188 -15.07 26.62 -7.23
CA LEU A 1188 -14.60 26.78 -5.86
C LEU A 1188 -13.08 26.82 -5.86
N ARG A 1189 -12.47 27.88 -5.33
CA ARG A 1189 -11.03 27.99 -5.08
C ARG A 1189 -10.75 27.92 -3.58
N ARG A 1190 -9.77 27.12 -3.20
CA ARG A 1190 -9.31 26.88 -1.84
C ARG A 1190 -7.84 27.29 -1.67
N GLY A 1191 -7.46 27.61 -0.44
CA GLY A 1191 -6.06 27.64 -0.01
C GLY A 1191 -5.49 26.23 0.15
N VAL A 1192 -4.16 26.13 0.23
CA VAL A 1192 -3.47 24.87 0.58
C VAL A 1192 -3.70 24.45 2.03
N ASP A 1193 -4.12 25.39 2.89
CA ASP A 1193 -4.62 25.14 4.24
C ASP A 1193 -6.05 24.54 4.26
N GLY A 1194 -6.68 24.40 3.09
CA GLY A 1194 -7.99 23.79 2.92
C GLY A 1194 -9.19 24.74 3.06
N GLU A 1195 -9.00 26.00 3.45
CA GLU A 1195 -10.08 26.99 3.50
C GLU A 1195 -10.59 27.39 2.12
N ALA A 1196 -11.87 27.78 2.04
CA ALA A 1196 -12.47 28.28 0.80
C ALA A 1196 -12.26 29.80 0.67
N HIS A 1197 -11.52 30.21 -0.37
CA HIS A 1197 -11.19 31.61 -0.62
C HIS A 1197 -12.16 32.29 -1.59
N GLN A 1198 -12.75 31.54 -2.51
CA GLN A 1198 -13.66 32.10 -3.53
C GLN A 1198 -14.66 31.05 -4.01
N LEU A 1199 -15.94 31.44 -4.09
CA LEU A 1199 -17.01 30.63 -4.68
C LEU A 1199 -17.74 31.46 -5.75
N ARG A 1200 -17.73 30.99 -6.99
CA ARG A 1200 -18.50 31.60 -8.09
C ARG A 1200 -19.54 30.61 -8.62
N LEU A 1201 -20.75 31.11 -8.87
CA LEU A 1201 -21.79 30.34 -9.53
C LEU A 1201 -21.77 30.67 -11.03
N VAL A 1202 -21.64 29.65 -11.87
CA VAL A 1202 -21.60 29.76 -13.34
C VAL A 1202 -22.69 28.92 -13.97
N GLN A 1203 -23.13 29.28 -15.19
CA GLN A 1203 -24.19 28.58 -15.93
C GLN A 1203 -25.51 28.43 -15.15
N THR A 1204 -25.77 29.27 -14.15
CA THR A 1204 -26.96 29.18 -13.29
C THR A 1204 -28.24 29.59 -14.02
N VAL A 1205 -29.35 28.93 -13.64
CA VAL A 1205 -30.68 29.21 -14.16
C VAL A 1205 -31.33 30.27 -13.28
N ALA A 1206 -31.55 31.46 -13.85
CA ALA A 1206 -32.16 32.60 -13.15
C ALA A 1206 -33.49 32.19 -12.48
N GLY A 1207 -33.67 32.58 -11.22
CA GLY A 1207 -34.87 32.24 -10.43
C GLY A 1207 -35.04 30.77 -10.04
N ARG A 1208 -34.16 29.85 -10.47
CA ARG A 1208 -34.25 28.41 -10.12
C ARG A 1208 -33.04 27.88 -9.37
N SER A 1209 -31.81 28.25 -9.74
CA SER A 1209 -30.61 27.74 -9.06
C SER A 1209 -30.64 28.04 -7.54
N VAL A 1210 -30.43 27.01 -6.73
CA VAL A 1210 -30.34 27.11 -5.26
C VAL A 1210 -29.03 26.49 -4.78
N LEU A 1211 -28.19 27.33 -4.14
CA LEU A 1211 -27.01 26.90 -3.41
C LEU A 1211 -27.39 26.56 -1.97
N LYS A 1212 -26.92 25.41 -1.48
CA LYS A 1212 -27.06 24.95 -0.09
C LYS A 1212 -25.71 24.47 0.45
N GLY A 1213 -25.52 24.52 1.76
CA GLY A 1213 -24.32 23.96 2.38
C GLY A 1213 -24.41 23.72 3.88
N SER A 1214 -23.43 22.99 4.42
CA SER A 1214 -23.31 22.72 5.85
C SER A 1214 -21.87 22.42 6.27
N VAL A 1215 -21.52 22.73 7.51
CA VAL A 1215 -20.26 22.33 8.16
C VAL A 1215 -20.56 21.34 9.30
N LYS A 1216 -19.80 20.26 9.40
CA LYS A 1216 -19.82 19.30 10.53
C LYS A 1216 -18.44 19.27 11.18
N ARG A 1217 -18.38 19.39 12.50
CA ARG A 1217 -17.10 19.35 13.23
C ARG A 1217 -16.42 17.98 13.18
N ALA A 1218 -15.09 17.99 13.27
CA ALA A 1218 -14.28 16.77 13.22
C ALA A 1218 -14.43 15.85 14.46
N ARG A 1219 -14.81 16.41 15.63
CA ARG A 1219 -14.93 15.66 16.89
C ARG A 1219 -16.25 14.89 16.99
N THR A 1220 -16.19 13.69 17.57
CA THR A 1220 -17.36 12.86 17.90
C THR A 1220 -18.24 13.55 18.94
N GLY A 1221 -19.51 13.83 18.59
CA GLY A 1221 -20.54 14.38 19.49
C GLY A 1221 -21.13 15.73 19.08
N ASP A 1222 -20.39 16.56 18.32
CA ASP A 1222 -20.81 17.93 18.01
C ASP A 1222 -21.71 18.05 16.75
N GLY A 1223 -22.66 18.98 16.81
CA GLY A 1223 -23.72 19.16 15.80
C GLY A 1223 -23.29 19.71 14.43
N ARG A 1224 -24.26 19.71 13.50
CA ARG A 1224 -24.11 20.18 12.11
C ARG A 1224 -24.67 21.60 11.94
N THR A 1225 -23.84 22.54 11.50
CA THR A 1225 -24.27 23.92 11.20
C THR A 1225 -24.67 24.05 9.73
N SER A 1226 -25.87 24.56 9.46
CA SER A 1226 -26.33 24.89 8.10
C SER A 1226 -25.86 26.28 7.68
N ILE A 1227 -25.44 26.43 6.42
CA ILE A 1227 -24.93 27.70 5.86
C ILE A 1227 -26.08 28.60 5.32
N GLY A 1228 -27.30 28.05 5.26
CA GLY A 1228 -28.49 28.70 4.68
C GLY A 1228 -28.63 28.43 3.18
N ASP A 1229 -29.83 28.68 2.66
CA ASP A 1229 -30.15 28.57 1.24
C ASP A 1229 -29.96 29.93 0.55
N LEU A 1230 -29.28 29.97 -0.60
CA LEU A 1230 -29.26 31.13 -1.49
C LEU A 1230 -29.95 30.77 -2.81
N SER A 1231 -31.13 31.32 -3.05
CA SER A 1231 -31.97 31.06 -4.22
C SER A 1231 -31.96 32.21 -5.23
N GLY A 1232 -32.00 31.88 -6.52
CA GLY A 1232 -32.36 32.82 -7.60
C GLY A 1232 -31.24 33.70 -8.16
N THR A 1233 -29.99 33.53 -7.73
CA THR A 1233 -28.85 34.39 -8.10
C THR A 1233 -28.12 33.92 -9.38
N ALA A 1234 -28.51 34.48 -10.52
CA ALA A 1234 -27.74 34.34 -11.77
C ALA A 1234 -26.48 35.23 -11.73
N GLY A 1235 -25.30 34.66 -12.05
CA GLY A 1235 -24.05 35.43 -12.26
C GLY A 1235 -23.38 36.06 -11.03
N VAL A 1236 -23.78 35.73 -9.80
CA VAL A 1236 -23.20 36.35 -8.58
C VAL A 1236 -21.83 35.75 -8.24
N LYS A 1237 -20.77 36.57 -8.26
CA LYS A 1237 -19.47 36.28 -7.59
C LYS A 1237 -19.66 36.46 -6.07
N ILE A 1238 -19.56 35.39 -5.28
CA ILE A 1238 -19.58 35.46 -3.81
C ILE A 1238 -18.14 35.47 -3.31
N ARG A 1239 -17.66 36.63 -2.82
CA ARG A 1239 -16.37 36.71 -2.13
C ARG A 1239 -16.56 36.30 -0.66
N LEU A 1240 -15.91 35.20 -0.28
CA LEU A 1240 -15.90 34.71 1.10
C LEU A 1240 -14.68 35.30 1.81
N ASN A 1241 -14.86 36.46 2.47
CA ASN A 1241 -13.73 37.18 3.08
C ASN A 1241 -13.23 36.55 4.41
N ARG A 1242 -13.87 35.48 4.91
CA ARG A 1242 -13.48 34.68 6.10
C ARG A 1242 -14.02 33.25 5.99
N SER A 1243 -13.49 32.34 6.83
CA SER A 1243 -13.94 30.95 7.01
C SER A 1243 -15.45 30.78 6.92
N ILE A 1244 -15.89 29.73 6.21
CA ILE A 1244 -17.32 29.49 5.89
C ILE A 1244 -18.21 29.30 7.14
N ARG A 1245 -17.59 29.10 8.31
CA ARG A 1245 -18.23 29.00 9.64
C ARG A 1245 -18.89 30.29 10.15
N VAL A 1246 -18.59 31.46 9.57
CA VAL A 1246 -19.06 32.77 10.09
C VAL A 1246 -20.00 33.52 9.13
N ALA A 1247 -20.10 33.09 7.87
CA ALA A 1247 -20.87 33.82 6.84
C ALA A 1247 -22.32 33.32 6.73
N LYS A 1248 -23.30 34.16 7.14
CA LYS A 1248 -24.63 34.14 6.52
C LYS A 1248 -24.45 34.53 5.05
N LEU A 1249 -24.92 33.71 4.11
CA LEU A 1249 -24.90 34.04 2.69
C LEU A 1249 -25.75 35.29 2.40
N SER A 1250 -25.11 36.42 2.14
CA SER A 1250 -25.75 37.64 1.64
C SER A 1250 -25.17 37.98 0.25
N ALA A 1251 -26.05 38.26 -0.71
CA ALA A 1251 -25.67 38.60 -2.07
C ALA A 1251 -25.66 40.12 -2.27
N THR A 1252 -24.57 40.65 -2.81
CA THR A 1252 -24.49 42.04 -3.28
C THR A 1252 -24.59 42.05 -4.80
N SER A 1253 -25.64 42.65 -5.37
CA SER A 1253 -25.80 42.70 -6.83
C SER A 1253 -24.95 43.81 -7.45
N LEU A 1254 -23.99 43.45 -8.30
CA LEU A 1254 -23.33 44.38 -9.21
C LEU A 1254 -24.21 44.55 -10.46
N GLN A 1255 -24.82 45.72 -10.61
CA GLN A 1255 -25.47 46.10 -11.87
C GLN A 1255 -24.42 46.28 -12.97
N THR A 1256 -24.63 45.65 -14.12
CA THR A 1256 -23.98 46.00 -15.39
C THR A 1256 -25.03 46.08 -16.50
N PRO A 1257 -24.83 46.90 -17.55
CA PRO A 1257 -25.93 47.38 -18.38
C PRO A 1257 -26.47 46.33 -19.38
N ARG A 1258 -27.76 46.43 -19.70
CA ARG A 1258 -28.38 45.62 -20.77
C ARG A 1258 -27.88 46.05 -22.14
N GLY A 1259 -27.30 45.12 -22.89
CA GLY A 1259 -27.19 45.17 -24.36
C GLY A 1259 -27.99 44.00 -24.95
N PRO A 1260 -28.80 44.21 -26.01
CA PRO A 1260 -29.60 43.14 -26.61
C PRO A 1260 -28.74 42.28 -27.54
N TYR A 1261 -28.98 40.97 -27.56
CA TYR A 1261 -29.34 40.16 -28.73
C TYR A 1261 -29.34 38.69 -28.33
N SER A 1262 -30.51 38.06 -28.44
CA SER A 1262 -30.72 36.64 -28.22
C SER A 1262 -30.57 35.86 -29.51
N LEU A 1263 -29.99 34.66 -29.44
CA LEU A 1263 -30.65 33.41 -29.85
C LEU A 1263 -30.01 32.23 -29.10
#